data_AF-A0A9N8H8Q5-F1
#
_entry.id   AF-A0A9N8H8Q5-F1
#
_cell.length_a   1.000
_cell.length_b   1.000
_cell.length_c   1.000
_cell.angle_alpha   90.00
_cell.angle_beta   90.00
_cell.angle_gamma   90.00
#
_symmetry.space_group_name_H-M   'P 1'
#
loop_
_entity.id
_entity.type
_entity.pdbx_description
1 polymer ?
#
loop_
_entity_poly.entity_id
_entity_poly.type
_entity_poly.pdbx_seq_one_letter_code
_entity_poly.pdbx_strand_id
1 'polypeptide(L)'
;MMPFNSSFWDTLATRGRQADVGHDTREERIAAFNREVDEMEQEPQRRARMISTTFNFQGKAISRALAGTVQHTQLTPIAIAQLETGVTHRKRVLYARIVTKAMRMNSVMVLVEDQAKPGSELAALAVYGLSDPAVMEENRCLAIMEPHYKIRQDGSPGIRVDNSEELVWDAVYGPEETRGTDGVKKSDSEGEGGNEIVNLVDRLQELFTDDPELGVAKAFQKVTSEGHNATKKQIRALKKTILENLTRGGTDQDDDHNNPEPLPPVLSERRPETHRVFTSARVLHLRAAGKKAFEKNDYEAAVQHFSDAVNQAKNEEPTRQDDCPTENSDSVSLWQLIGNRSSAYFKLGMLDEALKDALVSHRCAPREAVKPIMRCAETMVALGMDEDAKLLLSDSRAVFPDHQREFDIKMSQLEPKQVLEVGSNKPYQTIFDALRDAKENAVVVMDPGVYKERPLVIDKPITLRSSKSVSVADTLSEESSSDSSVRPEIRVEGDFSSIICNAKSSNVPIRLVGLKIVCQDVPRNSYHALDVRTGLVVVRNTILTSSSGPVVVVQDNPLQPMSMFVLPTTSPKPSRLIMHSCKVADGAQGGILVCGKTNLTLRHVHVVGNAACGLELREGASAQVENCNFYSNGRQGIMVWMSAGSLNAKHCWIHSNTQESGALVSQGEACFESCEFYGNGAAGVVAQKAGALYLSKCAVHDNCEGVLIQDTGTASVRQCEVYQNRANGIFVGYDHLGFASIVENNVYGNVSMGILIGNKGKNVHTSNNTERDNKGHLPQTPDFMRQRFNPSKRHQKRVQKNRSTIERAMKERKPTGGIMDVLLHDKVREASVLKITDSMTNNCQYCGKKPPEGVEKSRFPRCARCKDATYCSAQCQRNDWPRHKVGCRNKDVKYPMFIDGDRSVND
;
A
#
# COMPACT_ATOMS: atom_id res chain seq x y z
N MET A 1 38.70 9.17 29.39
CA MET A 1 38.90 9.77 30.73
C MET A 1 38.02 11.03 30.79
N MET A 2 37.29 11.19 31.90
CA MET A 2 36.16 12.11 32.19
C MET A 2 34.78 11.75 31.61
N PRO A 3 33.69 11.86 32.42
CA PRO A 3 32.72 10.77 32.58
C PRO A 3 31.27 11.10 32.21
N PHE A 4 30.46 10.04 32.15
CA PHE A 4 29.00 10.01 32.15
C PHE A 4 28.35 11.05 33.07
N ASN A 5 27.26 11.66 32.59
CA ASN A 5 26.20 12.14 33.48
C ASN A 5 24.82 11.80 32.91
N SER A 6 24.44 10.55 33.18
CA SER A 6 23.06 10.07 33.36
C SER A 6 22.48 10.68 34.64
N SER A 7 21.60 11.68 34.57
CA SER A 7 20.85 12.14 35.77
C SER A 7 19.67 13.09 35.49
N PHE A 8 18.81 12.77 34.51
CA PHE A 8 17.49 13.45 34.46
C PHE A 8 16.32 12.55 34.07
N TRP A 9 16.53 11.54 33.21
CA TRP A 9 15.47 10.59 32.84
C TRP A 9 15.32 9.41 33.82
N ASP A 10 16.39 9.02 34.52
CA ASP A 10 16.34 7.96 35.54
C ASP A 10 15.53 8.34 36.80
N THR A 11 15.36 9.64 37.07
CA THR A 11 14.65 10.14 38.27
C THR A 11 13.14 10.21 38.07
N LEU A 12 12.64 10.09 36.83
CA LEU A 12 11.20 9.97 36.53
C LEU A 12 10.77 8.52 36.31
N ALA A 13 11.68 7.64 35.88
CA ALA A 13 11.45 6.20 35.74
C ALA A 13 11.45 5.43 37.09
N THR A 14 11.67 6.10 38.22
CA THR A 14 11.70 5.50 39.56
C THR A 14 10.53 5.91 40.46
N ARG A 15 9.64 6.82 40.04
CA ARG A 15 8.42 7.18 40.80
C ARG A 15 7.10 6.67 40.20
N GLY A 16 7.13 6.10 39.00
CA GLY A 16 6.02 5.30 38.45
C GLY A 16 6.17 3.79 38.70
N ARG A 17 7.24 3.37 39.39
CA ARG A 17 7.44 1.98 39.83
C ARG A 17 6.64 1.72 41.10
N GLN A 18 5.33 1.54 40.94
CA GLN A 18 4.44 0.76 41.81
C GLN A 18 3.04 0.84 41.22
N ALA A 19 2.80 0.04 40.18
CA ALA A 19 1.45 -0.26 39.73
C ALA A 19 1.45 -1.70 39.20
N ASP A 20 1.92 -2.62 40.04
CA ASP A 20 1.63 -4.04 39.89
C ASP A 20 1.76 -4.76 41.23
N VAL A 21 1.03 -4.27 42.26
CA VAL A 21 0.59 -5.07 43.41
C VAL A 21 -0.68 -4.43 44.01
N GLY A 22 -1.83 -5.08 43.88
CA GLY A 22 -2.93 -5.01 44.84
C GLY A 22 -3.94 -3.85 44.69
N HIS A 23 -5.17 -4.23 44.32
CA HIS A 23 -6.41 -3.51 44.64
C HIS A 23 -6.44 -2.00 44.39
N ASP A 24 -6.36 -1.56 43.13
CA ASP A 24 -7.00 -0.29 42.78
C ASP A 24 -8.52 -0.53 42.76
N THR A 25 -9.21 -0.05 43.80
CA THR A 25 -10.67 -0.04 43.84
C THR A 25 -11.21 0.79 42.67
N ARG A 26 -12.45 0.49 42.25
CA ARG A 26 -13.14 1.22 41.17
C ARG A 26 -13.09 2.73 41.42
N GLU A 27 -13.28 3.13 42.67
CA GLU A 27 -13.27 4.51 43.15
C GLU A 27 -11.88 5.15 43.01
N GLU A 28 -10.81 4.41 43.26
CA GLU A 28 -9.42 4.89 43.11
C GLU A 28 -9.05 5.13 41.65
N ARG A 29 -9.50 4.28 40.71
CA ARG A 29 -9.30 4.47 39.27
C ARG A 29 -10.02 5.71 38.74
N ILE A 30 -11.27 5.93 39.17
CA ILE A 30 -12.05 7.14 38.83
C ILE A 30 -11.36 8.38 39.40
N ALA A 31 -10.93 8.33 40.67
CA ALA A 31 -10.26 9.45 41.33
C ALA A 31 -8.89 9.76 40.70
N ALA A 32 -8.12 8.76 40.30
CA ALA A 32 -6.84 8.94 39.62
C ALA A 32 -7.01 9.62 38.25
N PHE A 33 -7.97 9.15 37.44
CA PHE A 33 -8.26 9.75 36.14
C PHE A 33 -8.72 11.21 36.28
N ASN A 34 -9.63 11.50 37.21
CA ASN A 34 -10.12 12.86 37.44
C ASN A 34 -9.01 13.80 37.97
N ARG A 35 -8.09 13.31 38.82
CA ARG A 35 -6.91 14.09 39.24
C ARG A 35 -6.02 14.45 38.06
N GLU A 36 -5.79 13.52 37.13
CA GLU A 36 -4.99 13.78 35.93
C GLU A 36 -5.65 14.84 35.03
N VAL A 37 -6.98 14.82 34.91
CA VAL A 37 -7.74 15.89 34.23
C VAL A 37 -7.52 17.24 34.90
N ASP A 38 -7.65 17.31 36.22
CA ASP A 38 -7.53 18.57 36.98
C ASP A 38 -6.07 19.12 36.94
N GLU A 39 -5.07 18.25 37.00
CA GLU A 39 -3.65 18.62 36.86
C GLU A 39 -3.34 19.15 35.44
N MET A 40 -3.92 18.54 34.42
CA MET A 40 -3.76 18.99 33.03
C MET A 40 -4.38 20.37 32.75
N GLU A 41 -5.46 20.73 33.45
CA GLU A 41 -6.09 22.05 33.30
C GLU A 41 -5.26 23.19 33.92
N GLN A 42 -4.41 22.89 34.90
CA GLN A 42 -3.64 23.88 35.67
C GLN A 42 -2.26 24.25 35.09
N GLU A 43 -1.73 23.52 34.10
CA GLU A 43 -0.37 23.71 33.57
C GLU A 43 -0.34 24.34 32.14
N PRO A 44 -0.06 25.65 31.98
CA PRO A 44 -0.15 26.34 30.68
C PRO A 44 0.86 25.84 29.63
N GLN A 45 2.00 25.32 30.07
CA GLN A 45 3.07 24.82 29.20
C GLN A 45 2.78 23.43 28.63
N ARG A 46 2.05 22.57 29.35
CA ARG A 46 1.50 21.31 28.79
C ARG A 46 0.38 21.60 27.79
N ARG A 47 -0.47 22.58 28.09
CA ARG A 47 -1.47 23.12 27.15
C ARG A 47 -0.83 23.54 25.81
N ALA A 48 0.32 24.21 25.85
CA ALA A 48 1.06 24.65 24.66
C ALA A 48 1.81 23.51 23.92
N ARG A 49 2.38 22.52 24.64
CA ARG A 49 3.01 21.32 24.03
C ARG A 49 2.00 20.37 23.37
N MET A 50 0.76 20.35 23.84
CA MET A 50 -0.32 19.59 23.21
C MET A 50 -0.90 20.28 21.97
N ILE A 51 -0.92 21.61 21.93
CA ILE A 51 -1.33 22.35 20.71
C ILE A 51 -0.31 22.18 19.56
N SER A 52 0.95 21.81 19.85
CA SER A 52 1.96 21.51 18.81
C SER A 52 2.02 20.04 18.39
N THR A 53 1.19 19.15 18.96
CA THR A 53 1.11 17.71 18.60
C THR A 53 -0.31 17.28 18.17
N THR A 54 -1.24 18.22 18.08
CA THR A 54 -2.55 18.06 17.43
C THR A 54 -2.41 17.95 15.91
N PHE A 55 -2.26 16.74 15.38
CA PHE A 55 -2.62 16.45 13.99
C PHE A 55 -4.15 16.49 13.88
N ASN A 56 -4.68 17.51 13.21
CA ASN A 56 -6.11 17.68 13.00
C ASN A 56 -6.70 16.49 12.22
N PHE A 57 -7.34 15.58 12.96
CA PHE A 57 -8.28 14.59 12.45
C PHE A 57 -9.58 15.32 12.09
N GLN A 58 -9.96 15.32 10.81
CA GLN A 58 -11.27 15.79 10.37
C GLN A 58 -12.12 14.57 10.06
N GLY A 59 -12.95 14.19 11.04
CA GLY A 59 -13.99 13.18 10.88
C GLY A 59 -14.93 13.55 9.73
N LYS A 60 -15.42 12.54 9.02
CA LYS A 60 -16.56 12.67 8.12
C LYS A 60 -17.72 13.25 8.95
N ALA A 61 -18.34 14.31 8.46
CA ALA A 61 -19.67 14.70 8.91
C ALA A 61 -20.68 13.86 8.13
N ILE A 62 -21.34 12.91 8.79
CA ILE A 62 -22.64 12.42 8.35
C ILE A 62 -23.60 13.61 8.41
N SER A 63 -24.24 13.86 7.26
CA SER A 63 -25.30 14.84 7.13
C SER A 63 -26.38 14.64 8.20
N ARG A 64 -26.73 15.73 8.90
CA ARG A 64 -27.97 15.87 9.69
C ARG A 64 -29.20 15.48 8.85
N ALA A 65 -29.56 14.22 8.90
CA ALA A 65 -30.89 13.71 8.57
C ALA A 65 -31.02 12.38 9.31
N LEU A 66 -31.36 12.45 10.61
CA LEU A 66 -31.98 11.40 11.46
C LEU A 66 -31.91 11.87 12.93
N ALA A 67 -32.40 13.08 13.21
CA ALA A 67 -32.96 13.35 14.53
C ALA A 67 -34.36 12.72 14.51
N GLY A 68 -34.42 11.42 14.79
CA GLY A 68 -35.63 10.62 14.67
C GLY A 68 -35.29 9.16 14.53
N THR A 69 -35.23 8.48 15.66
CA THR A 69 -35.37 7.02 15.80
C THR A 69 -34.45 6.19 14.90
N VAL A 70 -33.18 6.03 15.30
CA VAL A 70 -32.39 4.88 14.85
C VAL A 70 -33.15 3.64 15.31
N GLN A 71 -33.63 2.82 14.36
CA GLN A 71 -34.27 1.55 14.69
C GLN A 71 -33.22 0.65 15.37
N HIS A 72 -33.30 0.56 16.71
CA HIS A 72 -32.45 -0.28 17.57
C HIS A 72 -32.64 -1.80 17.34
N THR A 73 -33.29 -2.22 16.25
CA THR A 73 -33.83 -3.57 16.09
C THR A 73 -32.88 -4.59 15.46
N GLN A 74 -31.61 -4.25 15.20
CA GLN A 74 -30.65 -5.16 14.52
C GLN A 74 -29.31 -5.39 15.24
N LEU A 75 -29.00 -4.71 16.34
CA LEU A 75 -27.72 -4.88 17.05
C LEU A 75 -27.90 -5.60 18.38
N THR A 76 -27.04 -6.59 18.63
CA THR A 76 -27.09 -7.38 19.87
C THR A 76 -26.24 -6.71 20.95
N PRO A 77 -26.76 -6.44 22.16
CA PRO A 77 -25.97 -5.84 23.22
C PRO A 77 -24.70 -6.63 23.56
N ILE A 78 -23.60 -5.94 23.89
CA ILE A 78 -22.35 -6.52 24.38
C ILE A 78 -21.93 -5.80 25.66
N ALA A 79 -21.43 -6.54 26.64
CA ALA A 79 -20.89 -5.98 27.88
C ALA A 79 -19.38 -5.71 27.75
N ILE A 80 -18.82 -4.79 28.54
CA ILE A 80 -17.38 -4.47 28.53
C ILE A 80 -16.52 -5.72 28.76
N ALA A 81 -16.92 -6.59 29.69
CA ALA A 81 -16.20 -7.84 30.00
C ALA A 81 -16.19 -8.86 28.86
N GLN A 82 -17.01 -8.66 27.82
CA GLN A 82 -17.09 -9.52 26.63
C GLN A 82 -16.30 -8.94 25.44
N LEU A 83 -15.62 -7.81 25.61
CA LEU A 83 -14.83 -7.20 24.55
C LEU A 83 -13.47 -7.89 24.42
N GLU A 84 -13.16 -8.31 23.21
CA GLU A 84 -11.87 -8.92 22.86
C GLU A 84 -10.91 -7.89 22.27
N THR A 85 -9.69 -7.86 22.79
CA THR A 85 -8.65 -6.93 22.34
C THR A 85 -8.24 -7.21 20.90
N GLY A 86 -8.22 -6.17 20.07
CA GLY A 86 -7.93 -6.25 18.64
C GLY A 86 -9.17 -6.51 17.77
N VAL A 87 -10.36 -6.63 18.36
CA VAL A 87 -11.60 -6.99 17.66
C VAL A 87 -12.54 -5.80 17.51
N THR A 88 -13.09 -5.65 16.31
CA THR A 88 -14.30 -4.82 16.06
C THR A 88 -15.52 -5.71 16.19
N HIS A 89 -16.35 -5.46 17.21
CA HIS A 89 -17.50 -6.31 17.52
C HIS A 89 -18.69 -5.94 16.61
N ARG A 90 -18.62 -6.35 15.34
CA ARG A 90 -19.66 -6.09 14.33
C ARG A 90 -21.02 -6.63 14.74
N LYS A 91 -22.09 -5.94 14.36
CA LYS A 91 -23.48 -6.21 14.77
C LYS A 91 -23.72 -6.18 16.29
N ARG A 92 -22.78 -5.67 17.08
CA ARG A 92 -22.93 -5.49 18.54
C ARG A 92 -23.09 -4.02 18.89
N VAL A 93 -23.71 -3.75 20.03
CA VAL A 93 -23.83 -2.41 20.60
C VAL A 93 -23.48 -2.45 22.09
N LEU A 94 -22.58 -1.58 22.52
CA LEU A 94 -22.24 -1.43 23.94
C LEU A 94 -22.99 -0.21 24.49
N TYR A 95 -23.86 -0.44 25.46
CA TYR A 95 -24.53 0.65 26.20
C TYR A 95 -23.69 1.00 27.42
N ALA A 96 -23.14 2.20 27.44
CA ALA A 96 -22.16 2.62 28.41
C ALA A 96 -22.57 3.90 29.13
N ARG A 97 -22.12 4.05 30.38
CA ARG A 97 -22.28 5.28 31.18
C ARG A 97 -20.92 5.88 31.47
N ILE A 98 -20.77 7.18 31.24
CA ILE A 98 -19.55 7.94 31.56
C ILE A 98 -19.44 8.11 33.07
N VAL A 99 -18.27 7.83 33.66
CA VAL A 99 -18.06 7.92 35.11
C VAL A 99 -16.92 8.86 35.54
N THR A 100 -16.31 9.57 34.59
CA THR A 100 -15.24 10.55 34.85
C THR A 100 -15.48 11.86 34.10
N LYS A 101 -14.76 12.91 34.48
CA LYS A 101 -14.58 14.11 33.66
C LYS A 101 -13.93 13.76 32.32
N ALA A 102 -14.19 14.56 31.29
CA ALA A 102 -13.59 14.37 29.97
C ALA A 102 -12.17 14.94 29.89
N MET A 103 -11.21 14.09 29.52
CA MET A 103 -9.83 14.50 29.27
C MET A 103 -9.65 14.83 27.78
N ARG A 104 -9.22 16.06 27.45
CA ARG A 104 -8.96 16.47 26.07
C ARG A 104 -7.47 16.31 25.71
N MET A 105 -7.19 15.37 24.80
CA MET A 105 -5.88 15.20 24.14
C MET A 105 -6.06 15.29 22.61
N ASN A 106 -5.41 14.41 21.82
CA ASN A 106 -5.70 14.21 20.39
C ASN A 106 -7.07 13.51 20.15
N SER A 107 -7.67 12.99 21.22
CA SER A 107 -9.03 12.45 21.36
C SER A 107 -9.65 12.98 22.64
N VAL A 108 -10.97 12.90 22.78
CA VAL A 108 -11.64 13.07 24.07
C VAL A 108 -11.70 11.72 24.75
N MET A 109 -11.14 11.62 25.96
CA MET A 109 -11.07 10.39 26.73
C MET A 109 -11.94 10.47 27.98
N VAL A 110 -12.64 9.38 28.27
CA VAL A 110 -13.41 9.18 29.51
C VAL A 110 -13.30 7.72 29.94
N LEU A 111 -13.55 7.43 31.21
CA LEU A 111 -13.87 6.08 31.66
C LEU A 111 -15.37 5.84 31.54
N VAL A 112 -15.72 4.66 31.05
CA VAL A 112 -17.10 4.20 30.91
C VAL A 112 -17.31 2.85 31.58
N GLU A 113 -18.53 2.59 32.02
CA GLU A 113 -18.99 1.30 32.57
C GLU A 113 -20.28 0.84 31.87
N ASP A 114 -20.67 -0.42 32.04
CA ASP A 114 -21.90 -0.97 31.46
C ASP A 114 -23.13 -0.28 32.07
N GLN A 115 -23.99 0.30 31.22
CA GLN A 115 -25.22 0.97 31.68
C GLN A 115 -26.16 0.00 32.40
N ALA A 116 -26.21 -1.26 31.95
CA ALA A 116 -27.05 -2.32 32.52
C ALA A 116 -26.60 -2.76 33.92
N LYS A 117 -25.35 -2.48 34.29
CA LYS A 117 -24.75 -2.91 35.55
C LYS A 117 -23.85 -1.80 36.12
N PRO A 118 -24.42 -0.72 36.67
CA PRO A 118 -23.65 0.33 37.34
C PRO A 118 -22.68 -0.26 38.38
N GLY A 119 -21.41 0.15 38.35
CA GLY A 119 -20.38 -0.48 39.17
C GLY A 119 -19.62 -1.64 38.50
N SER A 120 -19.82 -1.88 37.20
CA SER A 120 -19.09 -2.89 36.43
C SER A 120 -17.65 -2.49 36.15
N GLU A 121 -16.94 -3.34 35.40
CA GLU A 121 -15.60 -3.06 34.90
C GLU A 121 -15.53 -1.75 34.10
N LEU A 122 -14.46 -0.99 34.33
CA LEU A 122 -14.21 0.28 33.66
C LEU A 122 -13.38 0.07 32.40
N ALA A 123 -13.90 0.55 31.26
CA ALA A 123 -13.15 0.67 30.02
C ALA A 123 -12.80 2.13 29.72
N ALA A 124 -11.59 2.37 29.21
CA ALA A 124 -11.23 3.68 28.70
C ALA A 124 -11.81 3.89 27.30
N LEU A 125 -12.68 4.88 27.12
CA LEU A 125 -13.22 5.27 25.82
C LEU A 125 -12.42 6.43 25.25
N ALA A 126 -11.89 6.28 24.04
CA ALA A 126 -11.23 7.34 23.29
C ALA A 126 -12.06 7.70 22.05
N VAL A 127 -12.60 8.92 22.02
CA VAL A 127 -13.41 9.43 20.90
C VAL A 127 -12.60 10.44 20.11
N TYR A 128 -12.31 10.11 18.86
CA TYR A 128 -11.62 10.98 17.93
C TYR A 128 -12.63 11.82 17.15
N GLY A 129 -12.23 13.04 16.77
CA GLY A 129 -13.09 13.95 16.01
C GLY A 129 -14.22 14.63 16.80
N LEU A 130 -14.32 14.42 18.11
CA LEU A 130 -15.30 15.12 18.95
C LEU A 130 -14.92 16.62 19.09
N SER A 131 -15.76 17.49 18.53
CA SER A 131 -15.48 18.94 18.44
C SER A 131 -15.59 19.65 19.79
N ASP A 132 -16.56 19.23 20.62
CA ASP A 132 -16.81 19.76 21.96
C ASP A 132 -16.73 18.64 23.02
N PRO A 133 -15.68 18.60 23.85
CA PRO A 133 -15.56 17.64 24.94
C PRO A 133 -16.66 17.77 25.99
N ALA A 134 -17.31 18.94 26.10
CA ALA A 134 -18.41 19.16 27.04
C ALA A 134 -19.61 18.25 26.76
N VAL A 135 -19.68 17.63 25.58
CA VAL A 135 -20.70 16.63 25.24
C VAL A 135 -20.50 15.33 26.07
N MET A 136 -19.29 15.04 26.55
CA MET A 136 -18.98 13.86 27.38
C MET A 136 -19.06 14.19 28.87
N GLU A 137 -20.23 14.64 29.32
CA GLU A 137 -20.48 14.95 30.72
C GLU A 137 -20.47 13.67 31.58
N GLU A 138 -19.96 13.80 32.81
CA GLU A 138 -19.99 12.72 33.79
C GLU A 138 -21.44 12.28 34.06
N ASN A 139 -21.67 10.97 34.14
CA ASN A 139 -22.97 10.29 34.22
C ASN A 139 -23.81 10.25 32.94
N ARG A 140 -23.35 10.83 31.82
CA ARG A 140 -24.08 10.72 30.56
C ARG A 140 -24.02 9.30 30.00
N CYS A 141 -25.15 8.82 29.48
CA CYS A 141 -25.25 7.51 28.83
C CYS A 141 -25.01 7.64 27.32
N LEU A 142 -24.44 6.60 26.73
CA LEU A 142 -24.26 6.48 25.29
C LEU A 142 -24.35 5.02 24.84
N ALA A 143 -24.65 4.80 23.58
CA ALA A 143 -24.45 3.52 22.91
C ALA A 143 -23.31 3.64 21.91
N ILE A 144 -22.39 2.69 21.95
CA ILE A 144 -21.26 2.58 21.04
C ILE A 144 -21.59 1.48 20.05
N MET A 145 -21.80 1.86 18.80
CA MET A 145 -22.13 0.94 17.72
C MET A 145 -20.87 0.22 17.26
N GLU A 146 -20.91 -1.11 17.19
CA GLU A 146 -19.81 -1.97 16.75
C GLU A 146 -18.45 -1.66 17.40
N PRO A 147 -18.35 -1.72 18.75
CA PRO A 147 -17.18 -1.22 19.47
C PRO A 147 -15.89 -1.92 19.04
N HIS A 148 -14.88 -1.11 18.66
CA HIS A 148 -13.51 -1.57 18.44
C HIS A 148 -12.70 -1.48 19.73
N TYR A 149 -12.28 -2.63 20.26
CA TYR A 149 -11.54 -2.70 21.50
C TYR A 149 -10.06 -2.96 21.21
N LYS A 150 -9.16 -2.11 21.70
CA LYS A 150 -7.73 -2.18 21.37
C LYS A 150 -6.82 -1.81 22.54
N ILE A 151 -5.55 -2.18 22.45
CA ILE A 151 -4.53 -1.69 23.36
C ILE A 151 -4.12 -0.26 22.97
N ARG A 152 -4.09 0.62 23.97
CA ARG A 152 -3.68 2.02 23.84
C ARG A 152 -2.15 2.15 23.96
N GLN A 153 -1.62 3.33 23.65
CA GLN A 153 -0.17 3.61 23.70
C GLN A 153 0.43 3.45 25.10
N ASP A 154 -0.38 3.56 26.15
CA ASP A 154 -0.01 3.37 27.55
C ASP A 154 -0.07 1.88 27.98
N GLY A 155 -0.44 0.96 27.08
CA GLY A 155 -0.60 -0.46 27.37
C GLY A 155 -1.95 -0.85 27.95
N SER A 156 -2.84 0.11 28.24
CA SER A 156 -4.18 -0.18 28.74
C SER A 156 -5.15 -0.58 27.62
N PRO A 157 -6.05 -1.55 27.84
CA PRO A 157 -7.11 -1.85 26.88
C PRO A 157 -8.19 -0.76 26.94
N GLY A 158 -8.72 -0.38 25.77
CA GLY A 158 -9.71 0.68 25.67
C GLY A 158 -10.50 0.64 24.38
N ILE A 159 -11.69 1.23 24.42
CA ILE A 159 -12.59 1.33 23.28
C ILE A 159 -12.17 2.54 22.45
N ARG A 160 -11.93 2.32 21.16
CA ARG A 160 -11.63 3.39 20.21
C ARG A 160 -12.85 3.65 19.36
N VAL A 161 -13.22 4.92 19.28
CA VAL A 161 -14.26 5.42 18.37
C VAL A 161 -13.62 6.46 17.45
N ASP A 162 -13.47 6.10 16.18
CA ASP A 162 -12.79 6.92 15.17
C ASP A 162 -13.71 8.02 14.62
N ASN A 163 -15.02 7.80 14.65
CA ASN A 163 -16.02 8.80 14.32
C ASN A 163 -17.03 8.96 15.48
N SER A 164 -17.16 10.17 16.04
CA SER A 164 -18.13 10.47 17.11
C SER A 164 -19.60 10.20 16.75
N GLU A 165 -19.91 10.01 15.46
CA GLU A 165 -21.24 9.67 14.96
C GLU A 165 -21.60 8.19 15.14
N GLU A 166 -20.62 7.34 15.49
CA GLU A 166 -20.83 5.95 15.94
C GLU A 166 -21.35 5.90 17.39
N LEU A 167 -21.43 7.07 18.05
CA LEU A 167 -22.02 7.23 19.38
C LEU A 167 -23.46 7.70 19.26
N VAL A 168 -24.37 6.92 19.84
CA VAL A 168 -25.74 7.38 20.10
C VAL A 168 -25.77 7.95 21.50
N TRP A 169 -25.93 9.26 21.62
CA TRP A 169 -26.01 9.94 22.90
C TRP A 169 -27.36 9.68 23.58
N ASP A 170 -27.34 9.60 24.90
CA ASP A 170 -28.52 9.46 25.75
C ASP A 170 -29.33 8.18 25.46
N ALA A 171 -28.65 7.15 24.92
CA ALA A 171 -29.23 5.83 24.71
C ALA A 171 -29.50 5.12 26.04
N VAL A 172 -30.62 4.41 26.12
CA VAL A 172 -31.04 3.66 27.31
C VAL A 172 -31.04 2.16 27.03
N TYR A 173 -30.32 1.41 27.86
CA TYR A 173 -30.36 -0.04 27.87
C TYR A 173 -31.73 -0.54 28.36
N GLY A 174 -32.53 -1.15 27.48
CA GLY A 174 -33.77 -1.83 27.86
C GLY A 174 -34.46 -2.54 26.68
N PRO A 175 -35.24 -3.60 26.91
CA PRO A 175 -36.22 -4.08 25.95
C PRO A 175 -37.37 -3.05 25.87
N GLU A 176 -37.77 -2.62 24.67
CA GLU A 176 -38.85 -1.64 24.51
C GLU A 176 -40.15 -2.10 25.21
N GLU A 177 -40.56 -1.40 26.28
CA GLU A 177 -41.93 -1.44 26.76
C GLU A 177 -42.83 -0.76 25.72
N THR A 178 -43.72 -1.55 25.13
CA THR A 178 -44.83 -1.08 24.32
C THR A 178 -45.84 -0.32 25.20
N ARG A 179 -46.05 0.97 24.92
CA ARG A 179 -47.33 1.62 25.25
C ARG A 179 -48.34 1.15 24.21
N GLY A 180 -49.25 0.26 24.65
CA GLY A 180 -50.14 -0.49 23.79
C GLY A 180 -51.32 0.28 23.19
N THR A 181 -52.01 -0.39 22.28
CA THR A 181 -53.41 -0.83 22.46
C THR A 181 -53.68 -2.06 21.59
N ASP A 182 -54.18 -3.10 22.27
CA ASP A 182 -55.17 -4.09 21.86
C ASP A 182 -54.95 -5.04 20.66
N GLY A 183 -54.81 -6.32 21.02
CA GLY A 183 -55.69 -7.36 20.46
C GLY A 183 -55.03 -8.61 19.87
N VAL A 184 -54.97 -9.70 20.66
CA VAL A 184 -55.36 -11.09 20.28
C VAL A 184 -54.63 -11.68 19.04
N LYS A 185 -53.84 -12.77 19.05
CA LYS A 185 -53.92 -14.10 19.69
C LYS A 185 -52.61 -14.88 19.40
N LYS A 186 -52.31 -15.86 20.26
CA LYS A 186 -51.24 -16.88 20.15
C LYS A 186 -51.32 -17.74 18.89
N SER A 187 -50.16 -18.15 18.37
CA SER A 187 -49.91 -19.55 17.95
C SER A 187 -48.41 -19.85 17.90
N ASP A 188 -48.05 -20.97 18.52
CA ASP A 188 -46.73 -21.58 18.56
C ASP A 188 -46.29 -22.14 17.20
N SER A 189 -45.00 -22.08 16.88
CA SER A 189 -44.31 -23.11 16.08
C SER A 189 -42.79 -22.91 16.13
N GLU A 190 -42.11 -23.94 16.64
CA GLU A 190 -40.71 -24.26 16.44
C GLU A 190 -40.41 -24.39 14.93
N GLY A 191 -39.20 -24.00 14.50
CA GLY A 191 -38.79 -24.12 13.10
C GLY A 191 -37.33 -23.74 12.88
N GLU A 192 -36.55 -24.74 12.51
CA GLU A 192 -35.13 -24.77 12.16
C GLU A 192 -34.77 -23.86 10.96
N GLY A 193 -33.47 -23.58 10.80
CA GLY A 193 -32.88 -23.12 9.54
C GLY A 193 -32.39 -21.67 9.53
N GLY A 194 -31.18 -21.43 10.03
CA GLY A 194 -30.48 -20.17 9.77
C GLY A 194 -29.97 -20.13 8.33
N ASN A 195 -30.65 -19.38 7.46
CA ASN A 195 -30.19 -19.11 6.10
C ASN A 195 -28.90 -18.25 6.14
N GLU A 196 -27.85 -18.74 5.48
CA GLU A 196 -26.69 -17.95 5.06
C GLU A 196 -27.16 -16.71 4.29
N ILE A 197 -26.63 -15.53 4.63
CA ILE A 197 -26.93 -14.31 3.88
C ILE A 197 -25.93 -14.21 2.73
N VAL A 198 -26.33 -14.73 1.58
CA VAL A 198 -25.65 -14.65 0.28
C VAL A 198 -25.60 -13.18 -0.21
N ASN A 199 -24.60 -12.78 -1.00
CA ASN A 199 -24.53 -11.42 -1.56
C ASN A 199 -25.73 -11.15 -2.50
N LEU A 200 -26.26 -9.92 -2.53
CA LEU A 200 -27.35 -9.51 -3.42
C LEU A 200 -27.07 -9.83 -4.90
N VAL A 201 -25.82 -9.72 -5.34
CA VAL A 201 -25.42 -10.03 -6.72
C VAL A 201 -25.58 -11.53 -6.99
N ASP A 202 -25.05 -12.36 -6.11
CA ASP A 202 -25.11 -13.83 -6.22
C ASP A 202 -26.56 -14.33 -6.13
N ARG A 203 -27.38 -13.75 -5.24
CA ARG A 203 -28.79 -14.11 -5.11
C ARG A 203 -29.62 -13.72 -6.32
N LEU A 204 -29.35 -12.55 -6.92
CA LEU A 204 -29.99 -12.16 -8.18
C LEU A 204 -29.51 -13.03 -9.35
N GLN A 205 -28.27 -13.48 -9.31
CA GLN A 205 -27.70 -14.38 -10.32
C GLN A 205 -28.38 -15.74 -10.29
N GLU A 206 -28.62 -16.32 -9.11
CA GLU A 206 -29.45 -17.53 -8.95
C GLU A 206 -30.86 -17.32 -9.51
N LEU A 207 -31.55 -16.25 -9.08
CA LEU A 207 -32.95 -16.00 -9.47
C LEU A 207 -33.15 -15.82 -10.97
N PHE A 208 -32.21 -15.19 -11.68
CA PHE A 208 -32.29 -15.00 -13.14
C PHE A 208 -31.69 -16.15 -13.93
N THR A 209 -30.89 -17.02 -13.30
CA THR A 209 -30.45 -18.29 -13.91
C THR A 209 -31.60 -19.31 -13.88
N ASP A 210 -32.36 -19.37 -12.78
CA ASP A 210 -33.53 -20.26 -12.62
C ASP A 210 -34.73 -19.83 -13.48
N ASP A 211 -34.98 -18.51 -13.58
CA ASP A 211 -36.05 -17.94 -14.41
C ASP A 211 -35.55 -16.66 -15.13
N PRO A 212 -35.01 -16.79 -16.36
CA PRO A 212 -34.49 -15.67 -17.13
C PRO A 212 -35.55 -14.59 -17.46
N GLU A 213 -36.81 -15.00 -17.58
CA GLU A 213 -37.92 -14.08 -17.86
C GLU A 213 -38.43 -13.35 -16.62
N LEU A 214 -37.99 -13.72 -15.41
CA LEU A 214 -38.45 -13.15 -14.14
C LEU A 214 -38.43 -11.62 -14.13
N GLY A 215 -39.60 -11.00 -14.08
CA GLY A 215 -39.73 -9.55 -14.11
C GLY A 215 -39.04 -8.85 -12.93
N VAL A 216 -38.40 -7.70 -13.18
CA VAL A 216 -37.68 -6.89 -12.17
C VAL A 216 -38.52 -6.61 -10.91
N ALA A 217 -39.84 -6.47 -11.04
CA ALA A 217 -40.73 -6.25 -9.91
C ALA A 217 -40.86 -7.48 -8.99
N LYS A 218 -40.90 -8.69 -9.55
CA LYS A 218 -40.96 -9.95 -8.80
C LYS A 218 -39.61 -10.28 -8.18
N ALA A 219 -38.52 -10.08 -8.92
CA ALA A 219 -37.15 -10.22 -8.39
C ALA A 219 -36.91 -9.25 -7.23
N PHE A 220 -37.33 -7.99 -7.37
CA PHE A 220 -37.31 -7.00 -6.29
C PHE A 220 -38.10 -7.46 -5.06
N GLN A 221 -39.35 -7.90 -5.23
CA GLN A 221 -40.12 -8.43 -4.10
C GLN A 221 -39.42 -9.59 -3.40
N LYS A 222 -38.83 -10.52 -4.16
CA LYS A 222 -38.18 -11.71 -3.63
C LYS A 222 -36.90 -11.38 -2.86
N VAL A 223 -35.98 -10.60 -3.45
CA VAL A 223 -34.74 -10.22 -2.76
C VAL A 223 -34.99 -9.25 -1.60
N THR A 224 -36.01 -8.41 -1.68
CA THR A 224 -36.40 -7.54 -0.55
C THR A 224 -37.07 -8.34 0.56
N SER A 225 -37.87 -9.38 0.25
CA SER A 225 -38.40 -10.32 1.26
C SER A 225 -37.31 -11.18 1.90
N GLU A 226 -36.20 -11.42 1.20
CA GLU A 226 -35.01 -12.12 1.68
C GLU A 226 -34.02 -11.17 2.39
N GLY A 227 -34.37 -9.88 2.55
CA GLY A 227 -33.61 -8.93 3.36
C GLY A 227 -32.53 -8.12 2.62
N HIS A 228 -32.43 -8.21 1.30
CA HIS A 228 -31.46 -7.43 0.54
C HIS A 228 -31.95 -5.99 0.26
N ASN A 229 -31.06 -5.02 0.48
CA ASN A 229 -31.33 -3.61 0.17
C ASN A 229 -30.92 -3.28 -1.28
N ALA A 230 -31.88 -3.41 -2.20
CA ALA A 230 -31.70 -3.16 -3.62
C ALA A 230 -32.81 -2.25 -4.15
N THR A 231 -32.52 -1.38 -5.13
CA THR A 231 -33.56 -0.64 -5.85
C THR A 231 -33.96 -1.36 -7.14
N LYS A 232 -35.19 -1.15 -7.62
CA LYS A 232 -35.64 -1.65 -8.94
C LYS A 232 -34.72 -1.21 -10.10
N LYS A 233 -34.02 -0.07 -9.95
CA LYS A 233 -33.03 0.42 -10.92
C LYS A 233 -31.73 -0.40 -10.87
N GLN A 234 -31.23 -0.72 -9.68
CA GLN A 234 -30.09 -1.61 -9.48
C GLN A 234 -30.38 -3.03 -9.98
N ILE A 235 -31.55 -3.60 -9.66
CA ILE A 235 -31.96 -4.93 -10.14
C ILE A 235 -32.10 -4.93 -11.67
N ARG A 236 -32.58 -3.85 -12.28
CA ARG A 236 -32.66 -3.75 -13.75
C ARG A 236 -31.28 -3.68 -14.40
N ALA A 237 -30.31 -2.99 -13.79
CA ALA A 237 -28.93 -2.93 -14.27
C ALA A 237 -28.26 -4.30 -14.13
N LEU A 238 -28.37 -4.94 -12.96
CA LEU A 238 -27.83 -6.28 -12.71
C LEU A 238 -28.51 -7.36 -13.55
N LYS A 239 -29.85 -7.32 -13.73
CA LYS A 239 -30.58 -8.24 -14.61
C LYS A 239 -30.05 -8.18 -16.04
N LYS A 240 -29.77 -6.97 -16.55
CA LYS A 240 -29.20 -6.79 -17.89
C LYS A 240 -27.81 -7.44 -17.97
N THR A 241 -26.93 -7.17 -17.01
CA THR A 241 -25.59 -7.76 -16.93
C THR A 241 -25.61 -9.29 -16.77
N ILE A 242 -26.47 -9.81 -15.90
CA ILE A 242 -26.60 -11.25 -15.63
C ILE A 242 -27.15 -12.00 -16.85
N LEU A 243 -28.17 -11.47 -17.52
CA LEU A 243 -28.72 -12.09 -18.74
C LEU A 243 -27.78 -11.97 -19.95
N GLU A 244 -27.04 -10.87 -20.08
CA GLU A 244 -25.96 -10.72 -21.07
C GLU A 244 -24.84 -11.75 -20.82
N ASN A 245 -24.54 -12.07 -19.56
CA ASN A 245 -23.59 -13.12 -19.20
C ASN A 245 -24.14 -14.54 -19.46
N LEU A 246 -25.44 -14.78 -19.20
CA LEU A 246 -26.10 -16.08 -19.47
C LEU A 246 -26.24 -16.37 -20.97
N THR A 247 -26.56 -15.37 -21.79
CA THR A 247 -26.67 -15.49 -23.26
C THR A 247 -25.31 -15.63 -23.96
N ARG A 248 -24.21 -15.23 -23.30
CA ARG A 248 -22.84 -15.48 -23.76
C ARG A 248 -22.34 -16.90 -23.46
N GLY A 249 -23.04 -17.67 -22.61
CA GLY A 249 -22.70 -19.05 -22.26
C GLY A 249 -23.05 -20.11 -23.30
N GLY A 250 -23.17 -19.75 -24.58
CA GLY A 250 -23.74 -20.61 -25.62
C GLY A 250 -23.11 -20.49 -26.99
N THR A 251 -21.81 -20.24 -27.09
CA THR A 251 -20.97 -20.61 -28.24
C THR A 251 -19.52 -20.65 -27.78
N ASP A 252 -18.92 -21.84 -27.76
CA ASP A 252 -17.49 -22.04 -27.56
C ASP A 252 -16.70 -21.21 -28.56
N GLN A 253 -15.99 -20.20 -28.05
CA GLN A 253 -14.73 -19.70 -28.58
C GLN A 253 -14.05 -18.85 -27.50
N ASP A 254 -13.03 -19.46 -26.90
CA ASP A 254 -11.85 -18.89 -26.22
C ASP A 254 -11.90 -17.40 -25.86
N ASP A 255 -12.09 -17.07 -24.58
CA ASP A 255 -11.37 -15.99 -23.91
C ASP A 255 -11.44 -16.15 -22.37
N ASP A 256 -10.32 -16.62 -21.84
CA ASP A 256 -10.05 -16.99 -20.46
C ASP A 256 -9.76 -15.73 -19.61
N HIS A 257 -10.74 -15.28 -18.81
CA HIS A 257 -10.58 -14.22 -17.80
C HIS A 257 -11.08 -14.66 -16.42
N ASN A 258 -10.68 -15.87 -16.01
CA ASN A 258 -10.56 -16.21 -14.60
C ASN A 258 -9.08 -16.21 -14.23
N ASN A 259 -8.75 -15.49 -13.17
CA ASN A 259 -7.42 -15.42 -12.56
C ASN A 259 -6.94 -16.87 -12.31
N PRO A 260 -6.04 -17.44 -13.13
CA PRO A 260 -5.64 -18.81 -12.93
C PRO A 260 -4.94 -18.86 -11.57
N GLU A 261 -5.35 -19.80 -10.73
CA GLU A 261 -4.50 -20.24 -9.62
C GLU A 261 -3.07 -20.36 -10.15
N PRO A 262 -2.05 -19.89 -9.43
CA PRO A 262 -0.69 -20.11 -9.84
C PRO A 262 -0.41 -21.60 -9.65
N LEU A 263 -0.79 -22.40 -10.64
CA LEU A 263 -0.25 -23.73 -10.85
C LEU A 263 1.28 -23.55 -10.85
N PRO A 264 2.03 -24.47 -10.22
CA PRO A 264 3.48 -24.46 -10.37
C PRO A 264 3.80 -24.39 -11.88
N PRO A 265 4.90 -23.77 -12.31
CA PRO A 265 5.25 -23.67 -13.72
C PRO A 265 5.35 -25.08 -14.28
N VAL A 266 4.24 -25.54 -14.86
CA VAL A 266 4.16 -26.76 -15.64
C VAL A 266 5.16 -26.56 -16.75
N LEU A 267 6.06 -27.53 -16.97
CA LEU A 267 6.93 -27.49 -18.12
C LEU A 267 6.04 -27.25 -19.34
N SER A 268 6.22 -26.10 -19.98
CA SER A 268 5.45 -25.82 -21.19
C SER A 268 5.75 -26.92 -22.20
N GLU A 269 4.72 -27.41 -22.88
CA GLU A 269 4.86 -28.42 -23.91
C GLU A 269 5.99 -28.03 -24.87
N ARG A 270 6.89 -28.98 -25.14
CA ARG A 270 7.98 -28.74 -26.08
C ARG A 270 7.40 -28.45 -27.45
N ARG A 271 8.03 -27.49 -28.13
CA ARG A 271 7.75 -27.12 -29.51
C ARG A 271 9.02 -27.31 -30.33
N PRO A 272 9.45 -28.55 -30.63
CA PRO A 272 10.68 -28.83 -31.37
C PRO A 272 10.71 -28.16 -32.75
N GLU A 273 9.57 -27.86 -33.34
CA GLU A 273 9.43 -27.07 -34.58
C GLU A 273 9.94 -25.63 -34.45
N THR A 274 10.04 -25.10 -33.22
CA THR A 274 10.66 -23.79 -32.95
C THR A 274 12.19 -23.88 -32.77
N HIS A 275 12.76 -25.07 -32.90
CA HIS A 275 14.20 -25.28 -32.84
C HIS A 275 14.88 -24.60 -34.03
N ARG A 276 15.88 -23.75 -33.74
CA ARG A 276 16.61 -22.99 -34.74
C ARG A 276 18.11 -23.10 -34.50
N VAL A 277 18.87 -23.37 -35.57
CA VAL A 277 20.32 -23.47 -35.56
C VAL A 277 20.90 -22.28 -36.32
N PHE A 278 22.03 -21.75 -35.83
CA PHE A 278 22.70 -20.59 -36.39
C PHE A 278 24.19 -20.88 -36.59
N THR A 279 24.68 -20.51 -37.77
CA THR A 279 26.10 -20.54 -38.17
C THR A 279 26.67 -19.13 -38.42
N SER A 280 25.87 -18.08 -38.17
CA SER A 280 26.27 -16.68 -38.33
C SER A 280 27.50 -16.35 -37.47
N ALA A 281 28.54 -15.81 -38.12
CA ALA A 281 29.78 -15.40 -37.45
C ALA A 281 29.51 -14.40 -36.30
N ARG A 282 28.47 -13.55 -36.43
CA ARG A 282 28.10 -12.58 -35.39
C ARG A 282 27.51 -13.26 -34.16
N VAL A 283 26.57 -14.19 -34.34
CA VAL A 283 25.95 -14.95 -33.25
C VAL A 283 26.99 -15.82 -32.55
N LEU A 284 27.87 -16.48 -33.30
CA LEU A 284 28.97 -17.30 -32.76
C LEU A 284 29.98 -16.46 -31.98
N HIS A 285 30.36 -15.29 -32.48
CA HIS A 285 31.23 -14.35 -31.78
C HIS A 285 30.62 -13.88 -30.45
N LEU A 286 29.33 -13.47 -30.45
CA LEU A 286 28.64 -13.04 -29.24
C LEU A 286 28.51 -14.18 -28.21
N ARG A 287 28.18 -15.40 -28.66
CA ARG A 287 28.19 -16.61 -27.82
C ARG A 287 29.56 -16.85 -27.19
N ALA A 288 30.64 -16.79 -27.98
CA ALA A 288 32.00 -17.00 -27.51
C ALA A 288 32.44 -15.93 -26.52
N ALA A 289 32.11 -14.66 -26.78
CA ALA A 289 32.34 -13.54 -25.86
C ALA A 289 31.59 -13.75 -24.53
N GLY A 290 30.31 -14.14 -24.58
CA GLY A 290 29.52 -14.46 -23.40
C GLY A 290 30.09 -15.64 -22.60
N LYS A 291 30.54 -16.71 -23.28
CA LYS A 291 31.20 -17.86 -22.63
C LYS A 291 32.50 -17.44 -21.94
N LYS A 292 33.33 -16.64 -22.61
CA LYS A 292 34.58 -16.10 -22.06
C LYS A 292 34.34 -15.21 -20.84
N ALA A 293 33.30 -14.37 -20.87
CA ALA A 293 32.89 -13.55 -19.74
C ALA A 293 32.41 -14.42 -18.57
N PHE A 294 31.60 -15.44 -18.85
CA PHE A 294 31.09 -16.38 -17.86
C PHE A 294 32.23 -17.15 -17.17
N GLU A 295 33.22 -17.65 -17.92
CA GLU A 295 34.41 -18.33 -17.38
C GLU A 295 35.28 -17.42 -16.51
N LYS A 296 35.27 -16.10 -16.77
CA LYS A 296 35.93 -15.07 -15.96
C LYS A 296 35.12 -14.62 -14.74
N ASN A 297 33.95 -15.21 -14.49
CA ASN A 297 32.98 -14.79 -13.48
C ASN A 297 32.43 -13.36 -13.67
N ASP A 298 32.54 -12.80 -14.87
CA ASP A 298 31.90 -11.55 -15.25
C ASP A 298 30.51 -11.85 -15.80
N TYR A 299 29.59 -12.15 -14.88
CA TYR A 299 28.25 -12.62 -15.23
C TYR A 299 27.37 -11.49 -15.81
N GLU A 300 27.64 -10.23 -15.49
CA GLU A 300 26.94 -9.07 -16.08
C GLU A 300 27.28 -8.96 -17.56
N ALA A 301 28.58 -8.98 -17.92
CA ALA A 301 28.98 -8.99 -19.31
C ALA A 301 28.51 -10.26 -20.04
N ALA A 302 28.47 -11.41 -19.36
CA ALA A 302 27.93 -12.64 -19.93
C ALA A 302 26.45 -12.51 -20.28
N VAL A 303 25.62 -11.97 -19.37
CA VAL A 303 24.19 -11.69 -19.62
C VAL A 303 24.03 -10.73 -20.80
N GLN A 304 24.83 -9.67 -20.86
CA GLN A 304 24.78 -8.71 -21.97
C GLN A 304 25.06 -9.39 -23.32
N HIS A 305 26.19 -10.10 -23.43
CA HIS A 305 26.57 -10.78 -24.66
C HIS A 305 25.60 -11.89 -25.08
N PHE A 306 25.07 -12.67 -24.13
CA PHE A 306 24.05 -13.66 -24.45
C PHE A 306 22.72 -13.02 -24.85
N SER A 307 22.34 -11.88 -24.26
CA SER A 307 21.16 -11.12 -24.66
C SER A 307 21.29 -10.59 -26.08
N ASP A 308 22.45 -10.02 -26.41
CA ASP A 308 22.76 -9.56 -27.77
C ASP A 308 22.73 -10.72 -28.76
N ALA A 309 23.27 -11.89 -28.39
CA ALA A 309 23.23 -13.10 -29.22
C ALA A 309 21.79 -13.58 -29.47
N VAL A 310 20.94 -13.61 -28.43
CA VAL A 310 19.53 -13.99 -28.55
C VAL A 310 18.76 -13.00 -29.42
N ASN A 311 18.99 -11.70 -29.25
CA ASN A 311 18.34 -10.67 -30.06
C ASN A 311 18.77 -10.75 -31.53
N GLN A 312 20.06 -10.96 -31.78
CA GLN A 312 20.56 -11.16 -33.14
C GLN A 312 19.94 -12.41 -33.78
N ALA A 313 19.91 -13.54 -33.06
CA ALA A 313 19.32 -14.79 -33.53
C ALA A 313 17.81 -14.69 -33.81
N LYS A 314 17.09 -13.84 -33.08
CA LYS A 314 15.66 -13.57 -33.37
C LYS A 314 15.45 -12.83 -34.70
N ASN A 315 16.42 -12.02 -35.12
CA ASN A 315 16.32 -11.15 -36.30
C ASN A 315 16.97 -11.74 -37.56
N GLU A 316 17.73 -12.84 -37.46
CA GLU A 316 18.34 -13.55 -38.59
C GLU A 316 17.45 -14.72 -39.06
N GLU A 317 17.59 -15.19 -40.31
CA GLU A 317 16.99 -16.46 -40.75
C GLU A 317 17.80 -17.66 -40.18
N PRO A 318 17.14 -18.78 -39.80
CA PRO A 318 17.86 -19.96 -39.32
C PRO A 318 18.63 -20.63 -40.47
N THR A 319 19.72 -21.33 -40.14
CA THR A 319 20.47 -22.14 -41.11
C THR A 319 19.57 -23.24 -41.68
N ARG A 320 19.53 -23.40 -43.01
CA ARG A 320 18.70 -24.43 -43.68
C ARG A 320 19.17 -25.83 -43.27
N GLN A 321 18.23 -26.78 -43.22
CA GLN A 321 18.48 -28.15 -42.79
C GLN A 321 19.46 -28.89 -43.74
N ASP A 322 19.45 -28.55 -45.03
CA ASP A 322 20.40 -29.07 -46.04
C ASP A 322 21.81 -28.46 -45.92
N ASP A 323 21.92 -27.28 -45.31
CA ASP A 323 23.16 -26.58 -45.00
C ASP A 323 23.61 -26.82 -43.55
N CYS A 324 22.91 -27.72 -42.81
CA CYS A 324 23.32 -28.06 -41.46
C CYS A 324 24.67 -28.76 -41.52
N PRO A 325 25.68 -28.21 -40.84
CA PRO A 325 27.02 -28.73 -40.95
C PRO A 325 27.12 -30.16 -40.42
N THR A 326 27.96 -30.97 -41.08
CA THR A 326 28.51 -32.20 -40.50
C THR A 326 29.19 -31.89 -39.16
N GLU A 327 29.40 -32.89 -38.29
CA GLU A 327 29.81 -32.80 -36.87
C GLU A 327 30.99 -31.86 -36.52
N ASN A 328 31.68 -31.27 -37.50
CA ASN A 328 32.87 -30.43 -37.34
C ASN A 328 32.70 -28.91 -37.64
N SER A 329 31.50 -28.38 -37.92
CA SER A 329 31.34 -26.91 -38.06
C SER A 329 30.70 -26.25 -36.84
N ASP A 330 31.30 -25.14 -36.39
CA ASP A 330 30.85 -24.33 -35.25
C ASP A 330 29.43 -23.78 -35.50
N SER A 331 28.43 -24.41 -34.86
CA SER A 331 27.03 -23.97 -34.87
C SER A 331 26.51 -23.80 -33.44
N VAL A 332 25.40 -23.07 -33.30
CA VAL A 332 24.70 -22.92 -32.01
C VAL A 332 23.20 -22.92 -32.20
N SER A 333 22.49 -23.61 -31.31
CA SER A 333 21.02 -23.59 -31.30
C SER A 333 20.46 -22.46 -30.44
N LEU A 334 19.28 -21.94 -30.78
CA LEU A 334 18.58 -20.90 -30.01
C LEU A 334 18.43 -21.26 -28.53
N TRP A 335 17.97 -22.50 -28.26
CA TRP A 335 17.76 -22.97 -26.90
C TRP A 335 19.06 -23.00 -26.08
N GLN A 336 20.22 -23.20 -26.72
CA GLN A 336 21.53 -23.17 -26.04
C GLN A 336 21.90 -21.74 -25.66
N LEU A 337 21.65 -20.76 -26.54
CA LEU A 337 21.89 -19.34 -26.26
C LEU A 337 21.05 -18.86 -25.07
N ILE A 338 19.73 -19.13 -25.12
CA ILE A 338 18.79 -18.78 -24.05
C ILE A 338 19.18 -19.51 -22.76
N GLY A 339 19.52 -20.80 -22.86
CA GLY A 339 19.94 -21.57 -21.70
C GLY A 339 21.28 -21.10 -21.09
N ASN A 340 22.20 -20.57 -21.89
CA ASN A 340 23.44 -19.97 -21.37
C ASN A 340 23.15 -18.64 -20.65
N ARG A 341 22.22 -17.84 -21.18
CA ARG A 341 21.73 -16.64 -20.52
C ARG A 341 21.04 -16.94 -19.20
N SER A 342 20.18 -17.97 -19.15
CA SER A 342 19.59 -18.51 -17.91
C SER A 342 20.66 -18.83 -16.86
N SER A 343 21.73 -19.54 -17.25
CA SER A 343 22.84 -19.84 -16.35
C SER A 343 23.57 -18.58 -15.84
N ALA A 344 23.73 -17.56 -16.68
CA ALA A 344 24.32 -16.28 -16.28
C ALA A 344 23.42 -15.51 -15.30
N TYR A 345 22.10 -15.46 -15.55
CA TYR A 345 21.13 -14.90 -14.61
C TYR A 345 21.14 -15.60 -13.26
N PHE A 346 21.20 -16.93 -13.26
CA PHE A 346 21.30 -17.71 -12.03
C PHE A 346 22.54 -17.31 -11.22
N LYS A 347 23.68 -17.14 -11.88
CA LYS A 347 24.93 -16.67 -11.24
C LYS A 347 24.90 -15.20 -10.80
N LEU A 348 23.97 -14.38 -11.30
CA LEU A 348 23.70 -13.03 -10.78
C LEU A 348 22.64 -13.02 -9.65
N GLY A 349 22.10 -14.18 -9.28
CA GLY A 349 20.97 -14.28 -8.35
C GLY A 349 19.66 -13.72 -8.92
N MET A 350 19.56 -13.54 -10.25
CA MET A 350 18.34 -13.12 -10.95
C MET A 350 17.49 -14.37 -11.23
N LEU A 351 17.05 -15.02 -10.16
CA LEU A 351 16.50 -16.37 -10.22
C LEU A 351 15.23 -16.46 -11.07
N ASP A 352 14.39 -15.43 -11.04
CA ASP A 352 13.17 -15.40 -11.85
C ASP A 352 13.45 -15.34 -13.34
N GLU A 353 14.39 -14.47 -13.75
CA GLU A 353 14.82 -14.37 -15.15
C GLU A 353 15.55 -15.64 -15.59
N ALA A 354 16.29 -16.27 -14.67
CA ALA A 354 16.90 -17.57 -14.92
C ALA A 354 15.85 -18.67 -15.16
N LEU A 355 14.75 -18.69 -14.39
CA LEU A 355 13.67 -19.67 -14.55
C LEU A 355 12.89 -19.42 -15.84
N LYS A 356 12.54 -18.15 -16.13
CA LYS A 356 11.88 -17.76 -17.39
C LYS A 356 12.69 -18.23 -18.60
N ASP A 357 13.99 -17.93 -18.64
CA ASP A 357 14.85 -18.38 -19.73
C ASP A 357 15.04 -19.91 -19.75
N ALA A 358 15.08 -20.57 -18.59
CA ALA A 358 15.16 -22.03 -18.54
C ALA A 358 13.92 -22.69 -19.16
N LEU A 359 12.72 -22.18 -18.85
CA LEU A 359 11.45 -22.63 -19.41
C LEU A 359 11.37 -22.36 -20.92
N VAL A 360 11.78 -21.17 -21.38
CA VAL A 360 11.83 -20.85 -22.82
C VAL A 360 12.85 -21.73 -23.54
N SER A 361 14.02 -21.95 -22.94
CA SER A 361 15.04 -22.87 -23.44
C SER A 361 14.48 -24.29 -23.56
N HIS A 362 13.73 -24.77 -22.57
CA HIS A 362 13.06 -26.07 -22.63
C HIS A 362 12.07 -26.15 -23.79
N ARG A 363 11.22 -25.13 -23.94
CA ARG A 363 10.19 -25.08 -24.98
C ARG A 363 10.75 -25.23 -26.40
N CYS A 364 11.87 -24.58 -26.70
CA CYS A 364 12.48 -24.60 -28.05
C CYS A 364 13.63 -25.62 -28.22
N ALA A 365 13.88 -26.46 -27.21
CA ALA A 365 14.91 -27.49 -27.27
C ALA A 365 14.41 -28.76 -27.99
N PRO A 366 15.28 -29.47 -28.73
CA PRO A 366 14.93 -30.72 -29.38
C PRO A 366 14.54 -31.76 -28.33
N ARG A 367 13.74 -32.77 -28.72
CA ARG A 367 13.12 -33.72 -27.78
C ARG A 367 14.13 -34.33 -26.80
N GLU A 368 15.29 -34.77 -27.29
CA GLU A 368 16.34 -35.42 -26.50
C GLU A 368 17.12 -34.49 -25.56
N ALA A 369 17.01 -33.17 -25.69
CA ALA A 369 17.84 -32.26 -24.90
C ALA A 369 17.33 -32.14 -23.45
N VAL A 370 17.99 -32.82 -22.51
CA VAL A 370 17.62 -32.83 -21.08
C VAL A 370 18.18 -31.65 -20.27
N LYS A 371 19.22 -30.96 -20.76
CA LYS A 371 19.88 -29.86 -20.05
C LYS A 371 18.95 -28.70 -19.63
N PRO A 372 17.97 -28.25 -20.43
CA PRO A 372 17.02 -27.24 -20.00
C PRO A 372 16.16 -27.66 -18.82
N ILE A 373 15.79 -28.95 -18.74
CA ILE A 373 15.00 -29.50 -17.61
C ILE A 373 15.82 -29.40 -16.31
N MET A 374 17.09 -29.83 -16.35
CA MET A 374 17.98 -29.72 -15.20
C MET A 374 18.19 -28.28 -14.72
N ARG A 375 18.20 -27.30 -15.64
CA ARG A 375 18.27 -25.87 -15.31
C ARG A 375 16.97 -25.35 -14.69
N CYS A 376 15.81 -25.81 -15.16
CA CYS A 376 14.53 -25.51 -14.54
C CYS A 376 14.52 -26.00 -13.09
N ALA A 377 14.86 -27.27 -12.86
CA ALA A 377 14.90 -27.86 -11.53
C ALA A 377 15.88 -27.12 -10.58
N GLU A 378 17.08 -26.78 -11.05
CA GLU A 378 18.06 -26.01 -10.25
C GLU A 378 17.52 -24.63 -9.85
N THR A 379 16.83 -23.96 -10.76
CA THR A 379 16.27 -22.63 -10.48
C THR A 379 15.03 -22.70 -9.60
N MET A 380 14.18 -23.72 -9.78
CA MET A 380 13.04 -24.01 -8.91
C MET A 380 13.49 -24.25 -7.47
N VAL A 381 14.53 -25.06 -7.25
CA VAL A 381 15.11 -25.24 -5.91
C VAL A 381 15.59 -23.90 -5.36
N ALA A 382 16.36 -23.11 -6.11
CA ALA A 382 16.79 -21.79 -5.64
C ALA A 382 15.61 -20.86 -5.28
N LEU A 383 14.46 -20.98 -5.95
CA LEU A 383 13.23 -20.24 -5.66
C LEU A 383 12.36 -20.83 -4.53
N GLY A 384 12.83 -21.87 -3.85
CA GLY A 384 12.10 -22.54 -2.76
C GLY A 384 10.97 -23.45 -3.21
N MET A 385 11.07 -23.99 -4.43
CA MET A 385 10.12 -24.94 -5.03
C MET A 385 10.71 -26.36 -5.05
N ASP A 386 11.13 -26.86 -3.88
CA ASP A 386 11.87 -28.12 -3.78
C ASP A 386 11.04 -29.32 -4.24
N GLU A 387 9.75 -29.39 -3.89
CA GLU A 387 8.87 -30.49 -4.28
C GLU A 387 8.54 -30.46 -5.78
N ASP A 388 8.29 -29.27 -6.36
CA ASP A 388 8.06 -29.13 -7.80
C ASP A 388 9.30 -29.56 -8.60
N ALA A 389 10.50 -29.20 -8.12
CA ALA A 389 11.76 -29.59 -8.76
C ALA A 389 12.01 -31.11 -8.68
N LYS A 390 11.67 -31.75 -7.55
CA LYS A 390 11.75 -33.21 -7.41
C LYS A 390 10.78 -33.91 -8.35
N LEU A 391 9.52 -33.47 -8.38
CA LEU A 391 8.49 -34.02 -9.26
C LEU A 391 8.90 -33.87 -10.73
N LEU A 392 9.39 -32.69 -11.12
CA LEU A 392 9.93 -32.42 -12.44
C LEU A 392 11.02 -33.43 -12.84
N LEU A 393 11.99 -33.69 -11.96
CA LEU A 393 13.09 -34.60 -12.23
C LEU A 393 12.62 -36.07 -12.24
N SER A 394 11.69 -36.47 -11.37
CA SER A 394 11.13 -37.83 -11.37
C SER A 394 10.32 -38.13 -12.62
N ASP A 395 9.47 -37.20 -13.06
CA ASP A 395 8.65 -37.35 -14.26
C ASP A 395 9.54 -37.38 -15.50
N SER A 396 10.54 -36.50 -15.55
CA SER A 396 11.51 -36.47 -16.65
C SER A 396 12.34 -37.76 -16.71
N ARG A 397 12.70 -38.35 -15.56
CA ARG A 397 13.40 -39.63 -15.52
C ARG A 397 12.59 -40.76 -16.17
N ALA A 398 11.27 -40.76 -16.02
CA ALA A 398 10.39 -41.74 -16.66
C ALA A 398 10.28 -41.53 -18.17
N VAL A 399 10.30 -40.26 -18.63
CA VAL A 399 10.20 -39.88 -20.05
C VAL A 399 11.51 -40.09 -20.82
N PHE A 400 12.67 -39.98 -20.17
CA PHE A 400 14.00 -40.01 -20.81
C PHE A 400 14.87 -41.18 -20.27
N PRO A 401 14.66 -42.43 -20.73
CA PRO A 401 15.33 -43.61 -20.19
C PRO A 401 16.86 -43.60 -20.36
N ASP A 402 17.37 -43.03 -21.44
CA ASP A 402 18.82 -42.97 -21.71
C ASP A 402 19.55 -41.94 -20.82
N HIS A 403 18.81 -41.02 -20.20
CA HIS A 403 19.35 -39.94 -19.36
C HIS A 403 19.04 -40.12 -17.87
N GLN A 404 18.54 -41.28 -17.42
CA GLN A 404 18.19 -41.52 -16.02
C GLN A 404 19.34 -41.19 -15.06
N ARG A 405 20.58 -41.57 -15.43
CA ARG A 405 21.78 -41.28 -14.63
C ARG A 405 22.04 -39.78 -14.48
N GLU A 406 21.76 -38.96 -15.49
CA GLU A 406 21.91 -37.50 -15.41
C GLU A 406 20.89 -36.89 -14.44
N PHE A 407 19.64 -37.37 -14.49
CA PHE A 407 18.60 -36.94 -13.55
C PHE A 407 18.92 -37.35 -12.12
N ASP A 408 19.39 -38.59 -11.90
CA ASP A 408 19.77 -39.07 -10.56
C ASP A 408 20.95 -38.28 -9.99
N ILE A 409 21.97 -37.97 -10.82
CA ILE A 409 23.07 -37.08 -10.42
C ILE A 409 22.54 -35.69 -10.06
N LYS A 410 21.64 -35.13 -10.87
CA LYS A 410 21.09 -33.78 -10.62
C LYS A 410 20.23 -33.75 -9.36
N MET A 411 19.39 -34.77 -9.13
CA MET A 411 18.62 -34.91 -7.88
C MET A 411 19.56 -34.94 -6.68
N SER A 412 20.59 -35.80 -6.69
CA SER A 412 21.57 -35.87 -5.59
C SER A 412 22.33 -34.56 -5.37
N GLN A 413 22.63 -33.80 -6.43
CA GLN A 413 23.25 -32.48 -6.32
C GLN A 413 22.35 -31.42 -5.68
N LEU A 414 21.03 -31.57 -5.80
CA LEU A 414 20.04 -30.64 -5.27
C LEU A 414 19.56 -31.03 -3.87
N GLU A 415 19.85 -32.24 -3.41
CA GLU A 415 19.51 -32.68 -2.07
C GLU A 415 20.21 -31.84 -0.98
N PRO A 416 19.50 -31.56 0.13
CA PRO A 416 20.06 -30.78 1.22
C PRO A 416 21.20 -31.54 1.90
N LYS A 417 22.33 -30.86 2.09
CA LYS A 417 23.52 -31.45 2.75
C LYS A 417 23.31 -31.76 4.23
N GLN A 418 22.37 -31.07 4.87
CA GLN A 418 22.00 -31.24 6.27
C GLN A 418 20.53 -30.86 6.43
N VAL A 419 19.76 -31.73 7.09
CA VAL A 419 18.38 -31.46 7.49
C VAL A 419 18.33 -31.41 9.01
N LEU A 420 17.76 -30.33 9.57
CA LEU A 420 17.57 -30.16 11.01
C LEU A 420 16.07 -30.05 11.27
N GLU A 421 15.53 -30.89 12.15
CA GLU A 421 14.10 -30.91 12.46
C GLU A 421 13.82 -30.17 13.77
N VAL A 422 12.80 -29.30 13.76
CA VAL A 422 12.41 -28.44 14.88
C VAL A 422 10.95 -28.68 15.26
N GLY A 423 10.68 -28.92 16.54
CA GLY A 423 9.34 -29.21 17.06
C GLY A 423 9.39 -29.93 18.42
N SER A 424 8.22 -30.09 19.06
CA SER A 424 8.13 -30.57 20.46
C SER A 424 8.80 -31.93 20.72
N ASN A 425 8.85 -32.81 19.71
CA ASN A 425 9.50 -34.13 19.79
C ASN A 425 10.64 -34.29 18.78
N LYS A 426 11.27 -33.18 18.38
CA LYS A 426 12.38 -33.17 17.42
C LYS A 426 13.72 -32.90 18.12
N PRO A 427 14.86 -33.16 17.45
CA PRO A 427 16.18 -32.92 18.03
C PRO A 427 16.40 -31.46 18.47
N TYR A 428 15.75 -30.51 17.79
CA TYR A 428 15.78 -29.10 18.16
C TYR A 428 14.40 -28.64 18.63
N GLN A 429 14.39 -27.95 19.77
CA GLN A 429 13.16 -27.35 20.32
C GLN A 429 12.98 -25.90 19.88
N THR A 430 14.08 -25.22 19.53
CA THR A 430 14.09 -23.84 19.04
C THR A 430 14.71 -23.76 17.65
N ILE A 431 14.23 -22.82 16.85
CA ILE A 431 14.80 -22.47 15.55
C ILE A 431 16.18 -21.85 15.76
N PHE A 432 16.37 -21.08 16.82
CA PHE A 432 17.67 -20.52 17.17
C PHE A 432 18.76 -21.59 17.31
N ASP A 433 18.52 -22.65 18.09
CA ASP A 433 19.52 -23.70 18.30
C ASP A 433 19.81 -24.47 17.00
N ALA A 434 18.77 -24.71 16.18
CA ALA A 434 18.95 -25.31 14.87
C ALA A 434 19.80 -24.42 13.93
N LEU A 435 19.57 -23.11 13.91
CA LEU A 435 20.35 -22.17 13.11
C LEU A 435 21.83 -22.10 13.54
N ARG A 436 22.10 -22.21 14.84
CA ARG A 436 23.47 -22.24 15.38
C ARG A 436 24.25 -23.44 14.82
N ASP A 437 23.62 -24.61 14.80
CA ASP A 437 24.26 -25.88 14.42
C ASP A 437 24.15 -26.18 12.91
N ALA A 438 23.38 -25.37 12.17
CA ALA A 438 23.20 -25.45 10.73
C ALA A 438 24.46 -25.05 9.95
N LYS A 439 24.87 -25.90 9.00
CA LYS A 439 25.90 -25.60 8.00
C LYS A 439 25.33 -24.79 6.83
N GLU A 440 26.19 -24.23 6.00
CA GLU A 440 25.77 -23.60 4.74
C GLU A 440 24.97 -24.58 3.87
N ASN A 441 23.85 -24.11 3.33
CA ASN A 441 22.86 -24.84 2.55
C ASN A 441 22.08 -25.91 3.33
N ALA A 442 22.09 -25.85 4.66
CA ALA A 442 21.22 -26.68 5.48
C ALA A 442 19.74 -26.29 5.32
N VAL A 443 18.87 -27.25 5.58
CA VAL A 443 17.41 -27.08 5.60
C VAL A 443 16.91 -27.34 7.02
N VAL A 444 16.33 -26.31 7.64
CA VAL A 444 15.62 -26.42 8.90
C VAL A 444 14.14 -26.63 8.60
N VAL A 445 13.62 -27.78 9.03
CA VAL A 445 12.23 -28.19 8.82
C VAL A 445 11.48 -28.07 10.14
N MET A 446 10.41 -27.30 10.15
CA MET A 446 9.60 -27.03 11.35
C MET A 446 8.24 -27.68 11.23
N ASP A 447 7.81 -28.37 12.29
CA ASP A 447 6.43 -28.84 12.39
C ASP A 447 5.46 -27.67 12.62
N PRO A 448 4.16 -27.79 12.29
CA PRO A 448 3.18 -26.78 12.66
C PRO A 448 3.15 -26.57 14.18
N GLY A 449 3.07 -25.30 14.58
CA GLY A 449 3.15 -24.90 15.98
C GLY A 449 3.61 -23.45 16.12
N VAL A 450 3.54 -22.93 17.34
CA VAL A 450 3.99 -21.57 17.66
C VAL A 450 5.39 -21.63 18.27
N TYR A 451 6.34 -20.98 17.61
CA TYR A 451 7.74 -20.89 18.01
C TYR A 451 8.02 -19.47 18.48
N LYS A 452 8.21 -19.31 19.80
CA LYS A 452 8.64 -18.05 20.39
C LYS A 452 10.15 -17.97 20.34
N GLU A 453 10.65 -17.04 19.54
CA GLU A 453 12.06 -16.90 19.25
C GLU A 453 12.54 -15.52 19.68
N ARG A 454 13.79 -15.50 20.15
CA ARG A 454 14.57 -14.26 20.20
C ARG A 454 14.92 -13.81 18.77
N PRO A 455 15.50 -12.62 18.57
CA PRO A 455 15.93 -12.19 17.23
C PRO A 455 16.76 -13.27 16.52
N LEU A 456 16.33 -13.64 15.32
CA LEU A 456 16.97 -14.67 14.52
C LEU A 456 17.86 -14.01 13.49
N VAL A 457 19.17 -14.26 13.55
CA VAL A 457 20.13 -13.77 12.56
C VAL A 457 20.51 -14.93 11.64
N ILE A 458 20.21 -14.79 10.36
CA ILE A 458 20.59 -15.74 9.31
C ILE A 458 21.70 -15.10 8.49
N ASP A 459 22.93 -15.52 8.73
CA ASP A 459 24.16 -14.95 8.17
C ASP A 459 24.78 -15.79 7.04
N LYS A 460 24.12 -16.88 6.67
CA LYS A 460 24.56 -17.85 5.68
C LYS A 460 23.37 -18.46 4.93
N PRO A 461 23.55 -19.00 3.71
CA PRO A 461 22.45 -19.56 2.94
C PRO A 461 21.84 -20.76 3.66
N ILE A 462 20.62 -20.62 4.18
CA ILE A 462 19.86 -21.66 4.89
C ILE A 462 18.41 -21.58 4.43
N THR A 463 17.73 -22.72 4.45
CA THR A 463 16.28 -22.80 4.20
C THR A 463 15.55 -23.03 5.50
N LEU A 464 14.62 -22.15 5.85
CA LEU A 464 13.60 -22.39 6.86
C LEU A 464 12.31 -22.78 6.14
N ARG A 465 11.77 -23.98 6.39
CA ARG A 465 10.53 -24.43 5.76
C ARG A 465 9.60 -25.18 6.70
N SER A 466 8.30 -25.12 6.40
CA SER A 466 7.30 -26.01 6.98
C SER A 466 7.55 -27.48 6.63
N SER A 467 7.22 -28.38 7.56
CA SER A 467 7.20 -29.83 7.33
C SER A 467 5.99 -30.28 6.50
N LYS A 468 4.88 -29.51 6.55
CA LYS A 468 3.69 -29.70 5.72
C LYS A 468 3.71 -28.74 4.51
N SER A 469 3.18 -29.21 3.37
CA SER A 469 2.90 -28.33 2.24
C SER A 469 1.81 -27.32 2.62
N VAL A 470 1.98 -26.08 2.17
CA VAL A 470 1.07 -24.97 2.44
C VAL A 470 0.57 -24.46 1.10
N SER A 471 -0.75 -24.46 0.90
CA SER A 471 -1.34 -24.00 -0.35
C SER A 471 -1.20 -22.49 -0.52
N VAL A 472 -1.21 -22.03 -1.77
CA VAL A 472 -1.22 -20.60 -2.09
C VAL A 472 -2.54 -19.97 -1.66
N ALA A 473 -3.66 -20.66 -1.88
CA ALA A 473 -4.99 -20.21 -1.46
C ALA A 473 -5.06 -19.94 0.05
N ASP A 474 -4.53 -20.86 0.88
CA ASP A 474 -4.49 -20.67 2.34
C ASP A 474 -3.62 -19.49 2.76
N THR A 475 -2.65 -19.10 1.94
CA THR A 475 -1.77 -17.96 2.22
C THR A 475 -2.40 -16.63 1.81
N LEU A 476 -3.15 -16.61 0.72
CA LEU A 476 -3.71 -15.40 0.14
C LEU A 476 -5.17 -15.14 0.55
N SER A 477 -5.84 -16.09 1.22
CA SER A 477 -7.22 -15.94 1.67
C SER A 477 -7.39 -14.75 2.63
N GLU A 478 -8.56 -14.11 2.60
CA GLU A 478 -8.90 -13.04 3.54
C GLU A 478 -9.01 -13.57 4.98
N GLU A 479 -9.52 -14.81 5.13
CA GLU A 479 -9.72 -15.55 6.38
C GLU A 479 -8.47 -16.26 6.91
N SER A 480 -7.27 -16.01 6.36
CA SER A 480 -6.00 -16.59 6.85
C SER A 480 -5.59 -16.01 8.22
N SER A 481 -6.50 -16.04 9.18
CA SER A 481 -6.31 -15.76 10.58
C SER A 481 -5.88 -17.04 11.31
N SER A 482 -4.71 -16.96 11.94
CA SER A 482 -4.37 -17.65 13.20
C SER A 482 -4.17 -19.18 13.24
N ASP A 483 -4.44 -19.97 12.21
CA ASP A 483 -4.35 -21.42 12.38
C ASP A 483 -2.90 -21.97 12.36
N SER A 484 -2.25 -21.93 13.53
CA SER A 484 -0.95 -22.53 13.81
C SER A 484 -0.93 -24.07 13.66
N SER A 485 -2.09 -24.72 13.48
CA SER A 485 -2.16 -26.17 13.23
C SER A 485 -1.74 -26.56 11.80
N VAL A 486 -1.76 -25.59 10.87
CA VAL A 486 -1.48 -25.80 9.44
C VAL A 486 -0.03 -25.46 9.09
N ARG A 487 0.57 -24.45 9.73
CA ARG A 487 1.95 -24.00 9.43
C ARG A 487 2.70 -23.53 10.67
N PRO A 488 4.05 -23.52 10.66
CA PRO A 488 4.86 -22.93 11.72
C PRO A 488 4.63 -21.42 11.84
N GLU A 489 4.31 -20.96 13.04
CA GLU A 489 4.22 -19.54 13.40
C GLU A 489 5.45 -19.14 14.21
N ILE A 490 6.34 -18.35 13.60
CA ILE A 490 7.54 -17.79 14.24
C ILE A 490 7.15 -16.44 14.85
N ARG A 491 7.07 -16.37 16.18
CA ARG A 491 6.89 -15.13 16.93
C ARG A 491 8.24 -14.64 17.40
N VAL A 492 8.69 -13.51 16.87
CA VAL A 492 9.91 -12.87 17.34
C VAL A 492 9.54 -11.85 18.41
N GLU A 493 10.08 -12.02 19.61
CA GLU A 493 9.83 -11.20 20.81
C GLU A 493 11.18 -10.70 21.43
N GLY A 494 11.18 -9.53 22.06
CA GLY A 494 12.34 -8.94 22.78
C GLY A 494 13.10 -7.83 22.03
N ASP A 495 14.16 -7.26 22.63
CA ASP A 495 14.94 -6.19 21.97
C ASP A 495 15.48 -6.67 20.60
N PHE A 496 15.23 -5.90 19.54
CA PHE A 496 15.59 -6.23 18.15
C PHE A 496 14.75 -7.34 17.50
N SER A 497 13.45 -7.41 17.82
CA SER A 497 12.48 -8.42 17.34
C SER A 497 12.32 -8.51 15.81
N SER A 498 13.32 -9.03 15.11
CA SER A 498 13.26 -9.28 13.66
C SER A 498 13.94 -10.60 13.28
N ILE A 499 13.47 -11.22 12.20
CA ILE A 499 14.32 -12.14 11.43
C ILE A 499 15.24 -11.30 10.55
N ILE A 500 16.53 -11.33 10.84
CA ILE A 500 17.55 -10.52 10.16
C ILE A 500 18.35 -11.41 9.20
N CYS A 501 18.20 -11.15 7.91
CA CYS A 501 18.97 -11.80 6.86
C CYS A 501 20.21 -10.96 6.53
N ASN A 502 21.38 -11.49 6.86
CA ASN A 502 22.66 -10.80 6.70
C ASN A 502 23.73 -11.73 6.09
N ALA A 503 23.37 -12.44 5.01
CA ALA A 503 24.28 -13.36 4.36
C ALA A 503 25.37 -12.62 3.57
N LYS A 504 26.64 -12.92 3.89
CA LYS A 504 27.79 -12.46 3.10
C LYS A 504 27.60 -12.86 1.64
N SER A 505 27.89 -11.93 0.72
CA SER A 505 27.45 -11.91 -0.68
C SER A 505 27.52 -13.27 -1.40
N SER A 506 26.48 -14.07 -1.19
CA SER A 506 26.27 -15.39 -1.74
C SER A 506 25.18 -15.25 -2.80
N ASN A 507 25.41 -15.83 -3.98
CA ASN A 507 24.36 -15.94 -4.99
C ASN A 507 23.38 -17.08 -4.65
N VAL A 508 23.65 -17.85 -3.59
CA VAL A 508 22.75 -18.86 -3.05
C VAL A 508 21.82 -18.20 -2.02
N PRO A 509 20.50 -18.37 -2.15
CA PRO A 509 19.54 -17.65 -1.33
C PRO A 509 19.40 -18.20 0.09
N ILE A 510 19.11 -17.31 1.04
CA ILE A 510 18.33 -17.67 2.23
C ILE A 510 16.88 -17.89 1.76
N ARG A 511 16.25 -18.99 2.19
CA ARG A 511 14.88 -19.35 1.75
C ARG A 511 13.96 -19.45 2.97
N LEU A 512 12.82 -18.75 2.93
CA LEU A 512 11.75 -18.81 3.94
C LEU A 512 10.48 -19.31 3.26
N VAL A 513 10.03 -20.52 3.57
CA VAL A 513 8.99 -21.22 2.78
C VAL A 513 7.87 -21.78 3.66
N GLY A 514 6.63 -21.36 3.40
CA GLY A 514 5.45 -21.93 4.06
C GLY A 514 5.30 -21.52 5.53
N LEU A 515 5.70 -20.30 5.89
CA LEU A 515 5.77 -19.86 7.29
C LEU A 515 4.69 -18.82 7.62
N LYS A 516 4.48 -18.58 8.92
CA LYS A 516 3.89 -17.34 9.42
C LYS A 516 4.90 -16.65 10.31
N ILE A 517 5.25 -15.40 10.03
CA ILE A 517 6.24 -14.62 10.77
C ILE A 517 5.54 -13.44 11.42
N VAL A 518 5.64 -13.34 12.73
CA VAL A 518 4.97 -12.32 13.53
C VAL A 518 6.00 -11.61 14.38
N CYS A 519 6.14 -10.30 14.17
CA CYS A 519 6.93 -9.42 15.05
C CYS A 519 6.00 -8.83 16.13
N GLN A 520 6.21 -9.22 17.38
CA GLN A 520 5.47 -8.72 18.55
C GLN A 520 6.39 -7.91 19.44
N ASP A 521 6.30 -6.58 19.41
CA ASP A 521 7.15 -5.71 20.23
C ASP A 521 6.45 -4.42 20.67
N VAL A 522 7.00 -3.79 21.70
CA VAL A 522 6.51 -2.57 22.33
C VAL A 522 6.68 -1.38 21.36
N PRO A 523 5.70 -0.46 21.24
CA PRO A 523 5.67 0.59 20.20
C PRO A 523 6.81 1.62 20.17
N ARG A 524 7.83 1.51 21.02
CA ARG A 524 8.90 2.52 21.12
C ARG A 524 10.00 2.34 20.08
N ASN A 525 10.21 1.12 19.59
CA ASN A 525 11.19 0.80 18.57
C ASN A 525 10.48 0.38 17.26
N SER A 526 11.17 0.45 16.13
CA SER A 526 10.65 0.06 14.81
C SER A 526 11.29 -1.26 14.39
N TYR A 527 10.59 -2.37 14.64
CA TYR A 527 11.02 -3.73 14.32
C TYR A 527 10.13 -4.36 13.25
N HIS A 528 10.67 -5.39 12.60
CA HIS A 528 10.15 -5.89 11.34
C HIS A 528 9.98 -7.40 11.43
N ALA A 529 8.98 -7.96 10.76
CA ALA A 529 8.91 -9.41 10.62
C ALA A 529 10.16 -9.94 9.88
N LEU A 530 10.60 -9.20 8.86
CA LEU A 530 11.77 -9.53 8.06
C LEU A 530 12.62 -8.27 7.77
N ASP A 531 13.91 -8.35 8.10
CA ASP A 531 14.92 -7.33 7.81
C ASP A 531 16.03 -7.92 6.92
N VAL A 532 16.01 -7.57 5.63
CA VAL A 532 17.00 -8.01 4.64
C VAL A 532 18.08 -6.95 4.47
N ARG A 533 19.29 -7.24 4.95
CA ARG A 533 20.42 -6.31 4.95
C ARG A 533 21.49 -6.62 3.92
N THR A 534 21.72 -7.90 3.67
CA THR A 534 22.69 -8.37 2.66
C THR A 534 22.27 -9.71 2.07
N GLY A 535 22.73 -9.95 0.84
CA GLY A 535 22.54 -11.22 0.15
C GLY A 535 21.23 -11.33 -0.63
N LEU A 536 20.94 -12.55 -1.06
CA LEU A 536 19.72 -12.91 -1.76
C LEU A 536 18.78 -13.65 -0.80
N VAL A 537 17.55 -13.16 -0.68
CA VAL A 537 16.51 -13.78 0.15
C VAL A 537 15.32 -14.13 -0.73
N VAL A 538 14.81 -15.34 -0.60
CA VAL A 538 13.59 -15.82 -1.25
C VAL A 538 12.56 -16.17 -0.20
N VAL A 539 11.37 -15.60 -0.31
CA VAL A 539 10.24 -15.85 0.59
C VAL A 539 9.08 -16.39 -0.24
N ARG A 540 8.53 -17.54 0.15
CA ARG A 540 7.45 -18.20 -0.60
C ARG A 540 6.37 -18.71 0.33
N ASN A 541 5.11 -18.59 -0.09
CA ASN A 541 3.94 -19.13 0.64
C ASN A 541 3.93 -18.71 2.13
N THR A 542 4.35 -17.47 2.41
CA THR A 542 4.58 -16.99 3.78
C THR A 542 3.69 -15.81 4.11
N ILE A 543 3.17 -15.78 5.34
CA ILE A 543 2.42 -14.66 5.91
C ILE A 543 3.34 -13.89 6.85
N LEU A 544 3.42 -12.57 6.72
CA LEU A 544 4.24 -11.71 7.56
C LEU A 544 3.38 -10.60 8.18
N THR A 545 3.58 -10.34 9.48
CA THR A 545 2.89 -9.29 10.24
C THR A 545 3.82 -8.62 11.25
N SER A 546 3.62 -7.33 11.52
CA SER A 546 4.43 -6.59 12.52
C SER A 546 3.59 -5.59 13.31
N SER A 547 3.74 -5.63 14.63
CA SER A 547 3.07 -4.73 15.58
C SER A 547 3.82 -3.42 15.88
N SER A 548 4.99 -3.20 15.25
CA SER A 548 5.90 -2.12 15.64
C SER A 548 6.35 -1.25 14.44
N GLY A 549 7.08 -1.84 13.48
CA GLY A 549 7.61 -1.15 12.30
C GLY A 549 6.95 -1.58 11.00
N PRO A 550 7.54 -1.25 9.84
CA PRO A 550 7.18 -1.88 8.59
C PRO A 550 7.32 -3.40 8.70
N VAL A 551 6.44 -4.15 8.05
CA VAL A 551 6.45 -5.61 8.14
C VAL A 551 7.73 -6.18 7.52
N VAL A 552 8.11 -5.68 6.35
CA VAL A 552 9.33 -6.09 5.63
C VAL A 552 10.19 -4.88 5.35
N VAL A 553 11.48 -4.99 5.62
CA VAL A 553 12.49 -3.99 5.25
C VAL A 553 13.58 -4.63 4.40
N VAL A 554 13.93 -3.97 3.30
CA VAL A 554 15.08 -4.32 2.45
C VAL A 554 16.01 -3.12 2.37
N GLN A 555 17.25 -3.33 2.75
CA GLN A 555 18.28 -2.28 2.83
C GLN A 555 19.66 -2.83 2.50
N ASP A 556 20.60 -1.93 2.23
CA ASP A 556 22.01 -2.23 1.89
C ASP A 556 22.97 -1.86 3.03
N ASN A 557 22.48 -1.85 4.27
CA ASN A 557 23.27 -1.57 5.47
C ASN A 557 23.62 -2.86 6.23
N PRO A 558 24.81 -3.46 6.04
CA PRO A 558 25.22 -4.64 6.78
C PRO A 558 25.28 -4.36 8.28
N LEU A 559 24.96 -5.35 9.12
CA LEU A 559 25.27 -5.28 10.55
C LEU A 559 26.79 -5.16 10.71
N GLN A 560 27.28 -3.96 11.06
CA GLN A 560 28.68 -3.77 11.42
C GLN A 560 28.89 -4.07 12.91
N PRO A 561 29.93 -4.83 13.30
CA PRO A 561 30.35 -4.84 14.68
C PRO A 561 30.83 -3.44 15.07
N MET A 562 30.43 -2.95 16.24
CA MET A 562 30.73 -1.62 16.82
C MET A 562 32.22 -1.21 16.83
N SER A 563 33.15 -2.08 16.42
CA SER A 563 34.59 -1.91 16.56
C SER A 563 35.39 -1.76 15.27
N MET A 564 34.78 -1.64 14.08
CA MET A 564 35.56 -1.43 12.84
C MET A 564 34.95 -0.39 11.90
N PHE A 565 35.47 0.84 11.99
CA PHE A 565 35.33 1.87 10.96
C PHE A 565 36.27 1.54 9.79
N VAL A 566 36.01 0.43 9.08
CA VAL A 566 36.72 0.10 7.84
C VAL A 566 35.74 0.32 6.69
N LEU A 567 36.04 1.30 5.85
CA LEU A 567 35.33 1.49 4.58
C LEU A 567 35.43 0.19 3.76
N PRO A 568 34.32 -0.38 3.28
CA PRO A 568 34.37 -1.54 2.41
C PRO A 568 35.22 -1.22 1.18
N THR A 569 36.30 -1.99 0.96
CA THR A 569 37.20 -1.83 -0.19
C THR A 569 36.62 -2.37 -1.50
N THR A 570 35.42 -2.96 -1.44
CA THR A 570 34.65 -3.43 -2.60
C THR A 570 33.21 -2.93 -2.46
N SER A 571 32.59 -2.49 -3.56
CA SER A 571 31.17 -2.13 -3.56
C SER A 571 30.35 -3.36 -3.14
N PRO A 572 29.62 -3.33 -2.02
CA PRO A 572 28.82 -4.48 -1.61
C PRO A 572 27.79 -4.80 -2.71
N LYS A 573 27.63 -6.09 -3.03
CA LYS A 573 26.55 -6.53 -3.93
C LYS A 573 25.21 -6.08 -3.34
N PRO A 574 24.28 -5.56 -4.16
CA PRO A 574 23.00 -5.05 -3.69
C PRO A 574 22.17 -6.16 -3.06
N SER A 575 21.52 -5.89 -1.92
CA SER A 575 20.58 -6.81 -1.29
C SER A 575 19.40 -7.07 -2.23
N ARG A 576 18.97 -8.32 -2.33
CA ARG A 576 17.84 -8.72 -3.18
C ARG A 576 16.85 -9.55 -2.39
N LEU A 577 15.58 -9.17 -2.47
CA LEU A 577 14.45 -9.92 -1.93
C LEU A 577 13.53 -10.35 -3.07
N ILE A 578 13.19 -11.64 -3.13
CA ILE A 578 12.18 -12.20 -4.02
C ILE A 578 11.06 -12.76 -3.14
N MET A 579 9.83 -12.29 -3.32
CA MET A 579 8.64 -12.80 -2.62
C MET A 579 7.64 -13.36 -3.62
N HIS A 580 7.16 -14.58 -3.37
CA HIS A 580 6.18 -15.23 -4.21
C HIS A 580 5.03 -15.82 -3.39
N SER A 581 3.78 -15.57 -3.80
CA SER A 581 2.60 -16.14 -3.13
C SER A 581 2.59 -15.82 -1.62
N CYS A 582 2.85 -14.57 -1.26
CA CYS A 582 3.00 -14.14 0.14
C CYS A 582 1.90 -13.15 0.54
N LYS A 583 1.66 -13.03 1.84
CA LYS A 583 0.77 -12.00 2.41
C LYS A 583 1.55 -11.16 3.42
N VAL A 584 1.59 -9.85 3.17
CA VAL A 584 2.20 -8.84 4.06
C VAL A 584 1.07 -8.02 4.65
N ALA A 585 0.77 -8.26 5.91
CA ALA A 585 -0.47 -7.79 6.53
C ALA A 585 -0.25 -7.08 7.86
N ASP A 586 -1.21 -6.21 8.19
CA ASP A 586 -1.44 -5.65 9.52
C ASP A 586 -0.20 -4.98 10.14
N GLY A 587 0.64 -4.36 9.30
CA GLY A 587 1.77 -3.58 9.75
C GLY A 587 1.34 -2.35 10.53
N ALA A 588 1.89 -2.18 11.75
CA ALA A 588 1.67 -0.97 12.55
C ALA A 588 2.21 0.31 11.87
N GLN A 589 3.07 0.16 10.86
CA GLN A 589 3.51 1.21 9.94
C GLN A 589 3.25 0.81 8.48
N GLY A 590 4.29 0.72 7.63
CA GLY A 590 4.15 0.30 6.24
C GLY A 590 4.11 -1.23 6.07
N GLY A 591 3.75 -1.70 4.88
CA GLY A 591 3.88 -3.12 4.54
C GLY A 591 5.33 -3.47 4.22
N ILE A 592 5.84 -2.95 3.11
CA ILE A 592 7.18 -3.22 2.59
C ILE A 592 7.92 -1.89 2.37
N LEU A 593 9.07 -1.73 3.02
CA LEU A 593 9.98 -0.61 2.83
C LEU A 593 11.27 -1.09 2.17
N VAL A 594 11.65 -0.45 1.06
CA VAL A 594 12.87 -0.75 0.32
C VAL A 594 13.71 0.53 0.18
N CYS A 595 14.94 0.48 0.68
CA CYS A 595 15.86 1.60 0.72
C CYS A 595 17.25 1.21 0.18
N GLY A 596 18.04 2.22 -0.19
CA GLY A 596 19.38 2.03 -0.73
C GLY A 596 19.37 1.38 -2.11
N LYS A 597 20.53 0.98 -2.60
CA LYS A 597 20.66 0.28 -3.90
C LYS A 597 20.25 -1.17 -3.77
N THR A 598 18.98 -1.43 -3.54
CA THR A 598 18.43 -2.77 -3.32
C THR A 598 17.39 -3.12 -4.37
N ASN A 599 17.15 -4.43 -4.55
CA ASN A 599 16.23 -4.95 -5.54
C ASN A 599 15.13 -5.78 -4.87
N LEU A 600 13.88 -5.41 -5.11
CA LEU A 600 12.71 -6.19 -4.71
C LEU A 600 12.06 -6.85 -5.93
N THR A 601 11.61 -8.10 -5.79
CA THR A 601 10.74 -8.75 -6.75
C THR A 601 9.54 -9.35 -6.04
N LEU A 602 8.33 -8.97 -6.45
CA LEU A 602 7.07 -9.46 -5.89
C LEU A 602 6.26 -10.14 -6.98
N ARG A 603 5.78 -11.37 -6.71
CA ARG A 603 4.80 -12.09 -7.55
C ARG A 603 3.69 -12.69 -6.72
N HIS A 604 2.43 -12.46 -7.11
CA HIS A 604 1.28 -13.02 -6.37
C HIS A 604 1.33 -12.66 -4.88
N VAL A 605 1.66 -11.40 -4.58
CA VAL A 605 1.78 -10.92 -3.20
C VAL A 605 0.59 -10.02 -2.86
N HIS A 606 -0.03 -10.27 -1.71
CA HIS A 606 -1.06 -9.41 -1.14
C HIS A 606 -0.43 -8.53 -0.05
N VAL A 607 -0.48 -7.21 -0.25
CA VAL A 607 -0.01 -6.21 0.72
C VAL A 607 -1.22 -5.44 1.24
N VAL A 608 -1.65 -5.77 2.46
CA VAL A 608 -2.99 -5.46 2.96
C VAL A 608 -3.02 -4.93 4.38
N GLY A 609 -3.93 -3.99 4.67
CA GLY A 609 -4.26 -3.63 6.06
C GLY A 609 -3.15 -2.94 6.84
N ASN A 610 -2.11 -2.43 6.15
CA ASN A 610 -1.00 -1.74 6.82
C ASN A 610 -1.41 -0.30 7.16
N ALA A 611 -0.97 0.21 8.32
CA ALA A 611 -1.37 1.53 8.82
C ALA A 611 -0.87 2.71 7.96
N ALA A 612 0.21 2.51 7.20
CA ALA A 612 0.82 3.50 6.30
C ALA A 612 0.77 3.02 4.84
N CYS A 613 1.90 3.12 4.12
CA CYS A 613 1.98 2.73 2.71
C CYS A 613 2.09 1.21 2.56
N GLY A 614 1.51 0.64 1.51
CA GLY A 614 1.67 -0.77 1.16
C GLY A 614 3.13 -1.08 0.78
N LEU A 615 3.59 -0.53 -0.34
CA LEU A 615 4.98 -0.60 -0.80
C LEU A 615 5.61 0.79 -0.86
N GLU A 616 6.82 0.91 -0.36
CA GLU A 616 7.59 2.14 -0.34
C GLU A 616 9.02 1.95 -0.85
N LEU A 617 9.41 2.71 -1.87
CA LEU A 617 10.76 2.71 -2.45
C LEU A 617 11.45 4.06 -2.21
N ARG A 618 12.71 4.02 -1.78
CA ARG A 618 13.55 5.20 -1.53
C ARG A 618 15.02 4.98 -1.89
N GLU A 619 15.78 6.07 -2.07
CA GLU A 619 17.26 6.07 -2.04
C GLU A 619 17.95 5.09 -3.02
N GLY A 620 17.47 5.02 -4.26
CA GLY A 620 18.01 4.14 -5.30
C GLY A 620 17.41 2.73 -5.32
N ALA A 621 16.41 2.45 -4.48
CA ALA A 621 15.72 1.17 -4.45
C ALA A 621 14.92 0.93 -5.73
N SER A 622 14.95 -0.31 -6.23
CA SER A 622 14.22 -0.72 -7.42
C SER A 622 13.33 -1.93 -7.15
N ALA A 623 12.18 -2.01 -7.82
CA ALA A 623 11.24 -3.12 -7.67
C ALA A 623 10.64 -3.60 -9.00
N GLN A 624 10.50 -4.92 -9.11
CA GLN A 624 9.71 -5.59 -10.13
C GLN A 624 8.49 -6.22 -9.46
N VAL A 625 7.29 -5.87 -9.91
CA VAL A 625 6.03 -6.26 -9.25
C VAL A 625 5.09 -6.83 -10.29
N GLU A 626 4.58 -8.04 -10.07
CA GLU A 626 3.75 -8.75 -11.05
C GLU A 626 2.60 -9.49 -10.36
N ASN A 627 1.37 -9.39 -10.86
CA ASN A 627 0.21 -10.10 -10.30
C ASN A 627 0.01 -9.84 -8.79
N CYS A 628 0.20 -8.61 -8.31
CA CYS A 628 0.13 -8.27 -6.88
C CYS A 628 -1.08 -7.39 -6.55
N ASN A 629 -1.55 -7.50 -5.31
CA ASN A 629 -2.65 -6.73 -4.76
C ASN A 629 -2.16 -5.79 -3.65
N PHE A 630 -2.40 -4.49 -3.78
CA PHE A 630 -2.08 -3.46 -2.78
C PHE A 630 -3.36 -2.77 -2.33
N TYR A 631 -3.89 -3.19 -1.18
CA TYR A 631 -5.24 -2.78 -0.80
C TYR A 631 -5.48 -2.59 0.69
N SER A 632 -6.50 -1.79 1.00
CA SER A 632 -6.89 -1.48 2.39
C SER A 632 -5.73 -0.93 3.24
N ASN A 633 -4.71 -0.33 2.60
CA ASN A 633 -3.63 0.31 3.32
C ASN A 633 -4.07 1.72 3.77
N GLY A 634 -3.48 2.18 4.87
CA GLY A 634 -3.82 3.44 5.50
C GLY A 634 -3.47 4.66 4.67
N ARG A 635 -2.46 4.58 3.79
CA ARG A 635 -2.03 5.68 2.92
C ARG A 635 -1.98 5.28 1.45
N GLN A 636 -0.84 5.41 0.77
CA GLN A 636 -0.67 4.96 -0.61
C GLN A 636 -0.59 3.44 -0.68
N GLY A 637 -1.14 2.85 -1.75
CA GLY A 637 -0.83 1.47 -2.07
C GLY A 637 0.65 1.31 -2.42
N ILE A 638 1.17 2.22 -3.27
CA ILE A 638 2.56 2.25 -3.71
C ILE A 638 3.13 3.67 -3.67
N MET A 639 4.31 3.85 -3.10
CA MET A 639 5.00 5.14 -3.01
C MET A 639 6.46 5.03 -3.48
N VAL A 640 6.81 5.78 -4.53
CA VAL A 640 8.16 5.84 -5.13
C VAL A 640 8.70 7.25 -4.93
N TRP A 641 9.68 7.41 -4.04
CA TRP A 641 10.17 8.75 -3.69
C TRP A 641 11.57 8.81 -3.10
N MET A 642 12.02 9.99 -2.66
CA MET A 642 13.36 10.24 -2.10
C MET A 642 14.49 9.69 -3.00
N SER A 643 14.43 10.00 -4.30
CA SER A 643 15.39 9.52 -5.29
C SER A 643 15.45 7.99 -5.38
N ALA A 644 14.30 7.33 -5.34
CA ALA A 644 14.18 5.90 -5.65
C ALA A 644 14.71 5.60 -7.05
N GLY A 645 15.13 4.35 -7.28
CA GLY A 645 15.64 3.88 -8.57
C GLY A 645 14.52 3.76 -9.59
N SER A 646 13.91 2.59 -9.72
CA SER A 646 12.76 2.40 -10.60
C SER A 646 11.78 1.33 -10.11
N LEU A 647 10.49 1.58 -10.33
CA LEU A 647 9.42 0.60 -10.18
C LEU A 647 8.94 0.15 -11.56
N ASN A 648 8.81 -1.16 -11.77
CA ASN A 648 8.08 -1.74 -12.89
C ASN A 648 7.01 -2.68 -12.34
N ALA A 649 5.74 -2.33 -12.55
CA ALA A 649 4.59 -3.06 -12.07
C ALA A 649 3.71 -3.52 -13.24
N LYS A 650 3.33 -4.79 -13.25
CA LYS A 650 2.50 -5.40 -14.30
C LYS A 650 1.35 -6.20 -13.71
N HIS A 651 0.17 -6.11 -14.32
CA HIS A 651 -0.98 -6.93 -13.90
C HIS A 651 -1.28 -6.81 -12.39
N CYS A 652 -1.17 -5.60 -11.84
CA CYS A 652 -1.37 -5.35 -10.42
C CYS A 652 -2.68 -4.61 -10.17
N TRP A 653 -3.31 -4.88 -9.03
CA TRP A 653 -4.48 -4.14 -8.56
C TRP A 653 -4.12 -3.31 -7.33
N ILE A 654 -4.35 -2.01 -7.42
CA ILE A 654 -4.02 -1.03 -6.39
C ILE A 654 -5.33 -0.34 -5.99
N HIS A 655 -5.93 -0.76 -4.89
CA HIS A 655 -7.31 -0.39 -4.61
C HIS A 655 -7.67 -0.22 -3.14
N SER A 656 -8.78 0.46 -2.87
CA SER A 656 -9.33 0.60 -1.52
C SER A 656 -8.33 1.18 -0.49
N ASN A 657 -7.30 1.91 -0.92
CA ASN A 657 -6.33 2.54 -0.01
C ASN A 657 -6.92 3.85 0.52
N THR A 658 -6.94 4.02 1.84
CA THR A 658 -8.03 4.75 2.50
C THR A 658 -7.84 6.27 2.64
N GLN A 659 -6.60 6.76 2.77
CA GLN A 659 -6.35 8.20 3.01
C GLN A 659 -5.79 8.95 1.79
N GLU A 660 -5.08 8.27 0.88
CA GLU A 660 -4.26 8.92 -0.15
C GLU A 660 -4.46 8.32 -1.54
N SER A 661 -3.52 8.55 -2.46
CA SER A 661 -3.57 8.01 -3.82
C SER A 661 -3.26 6.52 -3.89
N GLY A 662 -3.72 5.84 -4.94
CA GLY A 662 -3.32 4.45 -5.17
C GLY A 662 -1.80 4.34 -5.33
N ALA A 663 -1.23 5.13 -6.24
CA ALA A 663 0.21 5.29 -6.40
C ALA A 663 0.67 6.75 -6.35
N LEU A 664 1.87 6.98 -5.80
CA LEU A 664 2.58 8.26 -5.81
C LEU A 664 4.00 8.10 -6.36
N VAL A 665 4.36 8.93 -7.35
CA VAL A 665 5.71 9.01 -7.92
C VAL A 665 6.27 10.41 -7.71
N SER A 666 7.35 10.53 -6.96
CA SER A 666 7.95 11.80 -6.55
C SER A 666 9.46 11.71 -6.35
N GLN A 667 10.28 12.17 -7.30
CA GLN A 667 11.72 11.93 -7.32
C GLN A 667 12.05 10.44 -7.49
N GLY A 668 11.61 9.86 -8.60
CA GLY A 668 11.82 8.47 -8.96
C GLY A 668 11.06 8.12 -10.22
N GLU A 669 11.20 6.88 -10.69
CA GLU A 669 10.56 6.39 -11.91
C GLU A 669 9.61 5.23 -11.61
N ALA A 670 8.42 5.25 -12.21
CA ALA A 670 7.48 4.15 -12.12
C ALA A 670 6.78 3.87 -13.45
N CYS A 671 6.85 2.61 -13.88
CA CYS A 671 6.16 2.06 -15.02
C CYS A 671 5.05 1.11 -14.54
N PHE A 672 3.83 1.34 -15.00
CA PHE A 672 2.69 0.46 -14.79
C PHE A 672 2.14 0.00 -16.15
N GLU A 673 2.04 -1.32 -16.32
CA GLU A 673 1.52 -1.95 -17.53
C GLU A 673 0.38 -2.90 -17.18
N SER A 674 -0.79 -2.71 -17.79
CA SER A 674 -1.96 -3.57 -17.54
C SER A 674 -2.35 -3.66 -16.06
N CYS A 675 -2.23 -2.54 -15.33
CA CYS A 675 -2.59 -2.44 -13.91
C CYS A 675 -3.93 -1.74 -13.72
N GLU A 676 -4.58 -1.99 -12.59
CA GLU A 676 -5.84 -1.38 -12.21
C GLU A 676 -5.71 -0.54 -10.93
N PHE A 677 -6.26 0.67 -10.96
CA PHE A 677 -6.27 1.59 -9.83
C PHE A 677 -7.70 1.99 -9.52
N TYR A 678 -8.26 1.55 -8.39
CA TYR A 678 -9.66 1.84 -8.09
C TYR A 678 -10.04 1.97 -6.62
N GLY A 679 -11.12 2.70 -6.35
CA GLY A 679 -11.64 2.85 -4.99
C GLY A 679 -10.67 3.49 -3.98
N ASN A 680 -9.61 4.16 -4.45
CA ASN A 680 -8.65 4.83 -3.57
C ASN A 680 -9.21 6.16 -3.02
N GLY A 681 -8.69 6.58 -1.87
CA GLY A 681 -9.18 7.75 -1.12
C GLY A 681 -9.01 9.08 -1.87
N ALA A 682 -7.91 9.22 -2.60
CA ALA A 682 -7.58 10.40 -3.41
C ALA A 682 -7.48 10.05 -4.90
N ALA A 683 -6.37 10.41 -5.56
CA ALA A 683 -6.15 10.09 -6.97
C ALA A 683 -5.84 8.59 -7.17
N GLY A 684 -6.18 8.02 -8.33
CA GLY A 684 -5.67 6.68 -8.68
C GLY A 684 -4.14 6.67 -8.73
N VAL A 685 -3.56 7.61 -9.49
CA VAL A 685 -2.10 7.73 -9.67
C VAL A 685 -1.66 9.20 -9.65
N VAL A 686 -0.54 9.51 -9.00
CA VAL A 686 0.03 10.86 -8.91
C VAL A 686 1.48 10.91 -9.38
N ALA A 687 1.82 11.88 -10.23
CA ALA A 687 3.18 12.26 -10.57
C ALA A 687 3.47 13.71 -10.14
N GLN A 688 4.51 13.92 -9.34
CA GLN A 688 4.90 15.24 -8.82
C GLN A 688 6.41 15.34 -8.57
N LYS A 689 6.93 16.53 -8.25
CA LYS A 689 8.32 16.74 -7.76
C LYS A 689 9.38 15.92 -8.53
N ALA A 690 9.47 16.08 -9.85
CA ALA A 690 10.36 15.33 -10.74
C ALA A 690 10.18 13.80 -10.76
N GLY A 691 9.02 13.28 -10.35
CA GLY A 691 8.61 11.89 -10.57
C GLY A 691 8.27 11.63 -12.03
N ALA A 692 8.78 10.53 -12.58
CA ALA A 692 8.55 10.10 -13.96
C ALA A 692 7.59 8.89 -13.97
N LEU A 693 6.39 9.12 -14.49
CA LEU A 693 5.33 8.13 -14.52
C LEU A 693 5.07 7.62 -15.94
N TYR A 694 4.98 6.31 -16.10
CA TYR A 694 4.56 5.67 -17.35
C TYR A 694 3.37 4.75 -17.08
N LEU A 695 2.23 5.05 -17.69
CA LEU A 695 1.03 4.21 -17.66
C LEU A 695 0.75 3.69 -19.07
N SER A 696 0.62 2.38 -19.20
CA SER A 696 0.28 1.72 -20.46
C SER A 696 -0.79 0.65 -20.23
N LYS A 697 -1.86 0.65 -21.02
CA LYS A 697 -2.93 -0.37 -20.94
C LYS A 697 -3.57 -0.52 -19.56
N CYS A 698 -3.53 0.54 -18.73
CA CYS A 698 -4.03 0.51 -17.36
C CYS A 698 -5.50 0.94 -17.29
N ALA A 699 -6.22 0.45 -16.27
CA ALA A 699 -7.54 0.95 -15.91
C ALA A 699 -7.46 1.83 -14.65
N VAL A 700 -8.05 3.02 -14.69
CA VAL A 700 -8.06 3.97 -13.56
C VAL A 700 -9.48 4.47 -13.32
N HIS A 701 -10.15 3.93 -12.29
CA HIS A 701 -11.57 4.17 -12.10
C HIS A 701 -12.03 4.22 -10.64
N ASP A 702 -13.21 4.78 -10.38
CA ASP A 702 -13.81 4.85 -9.04
C ASP A 702 -12.95 5.55 -7.96
N ASN A 703 -11.94 6.32 -8.37
CA ASN A 703 -11.10 7.13 -7.49
C ASN A 703 -11.70 8.54 -7.34
N CYS A 704 -11.07 9.40 -6.52
CA CYS A 704 -11.43 10.82 -6.51
C CYS A 704 -11.04 11.46 -7.85
N GLU A 705 -9.74 11.62 -8.10
CA GLU A 705 -9.19 11.95 -9.42
C GLU A 705 -8.68 10.66 -10.06
N GLY A 706 -8.69 10.52 -11.38
CA GLY A 706 -8.06 9.35 -12.02
C GLY A 706 -6.54 9.46 -11.96
N VAL A 707 -5.96 10.25 -12.87
CA VAL A 707 -4.51 10.50 -12.96
C VAL A 707 -4.23 11.98 -12.68
N LEU A 708 -3.38 12.29 -11.72
CA LEU A 708 -2.96 13.65 -11.36
C LEU A 708 -1.49 13.89 -11.68
N ILE A 709 -1.20 14.91 -12.48
CA ILE A 709 0.16 15.31 -12.86
C ILE A 709 0.37 16.76 -12.44
N GLN A 710 1.29 17.02 -11.50
CA GLN A 710 1.46 18.36 -10.91
C GLN A 710 2.94 18.72 -10.69
N ASP A 711 3.20 19.98 -10.32
CA ASP A 711 4.55 20.50 -10.10
C ASP A 711 5.50 20.12 -11.27
N THR A 712 6.69 19.59 -10.99
CA THR A 712 7.69 19.17 -11.97
C THR A 712 7.54 17.71 -12.41
N GLY A 713 6.44 17.04 -12.06
CA GLY A 713 6.17 15.66 -12.44
C GLY A 713 6.07 15.48 -13.96
N THR A 714 6.57 14.35 -14.47
CA THR A 714 6.42 13.96 -15.86
C THR A 714 5.56 12.71 -15.98
N ALA A 715 4.78 12.62 -17.05
CA ALA A 715 3.94 11.46 -17.28
C ALA A 715 3.79 11.11 -18.75
N SER A 716 3.77 9.81 -19.05
CA SER A 716 3.29 9.24 -20.31
C SER A 716 2.12 8.33 -20.01
N VAL A 717 0.91 8.74 -20.37
CA VAL A 717 -0.33 8.00 -20.20
C VAL A 717 -0.81 7.54 -21.57
N ARG A 718 -0.74 6.24 -21.85
CA ARG A 718 -1.04 5.69 -23.16
C ARG A 718 -1.96 4.47 -23.10
N GLN A 719 -2.91 4.37 -24.03
CA GLN A 719 -3.76 3.18 -24.17
C GLN A 719 -4.51 2.82 -22.89
N CYS A 720 -4.82 3.80 -22.02
CA CYS A 720 -5.46 3.57 -20.74
C CYS A 720 -6.98 3.81 -20.80
N GLU A 721 -7.70 3.09 -19.95
CA GLU A 721 -9.13 3.26 -19.68
C GLU A 721 -9.30 4.07 -18.38
N VAL A 722 -9.76 5.33 -18.47
CA VAL A 722 -9.86 6.23 -17.30
C VAL A 722 -11.31 6.67 -17.11
N TYR A 723 -12.00 6.06 -16.14
CA TYR A 723 -13.46 6.17 -16.11
C TYR A 723 -14.09 6.22 -14.72
N GLN A 724 -15.32 6.76 -14.63
CA GLN A 724 -16.12 6.79 -13.40
C GLN A 724 -15.40 7.38 -12.16
N ASN A 725 -14.38 8.22 -12.35
CA ASN A 725 -13.74 8.94 -11.24
C ASN A 725 -14.66 10.07 -10.75
N ARG A 726 -14.62 10.36 -9.44
CA ARG A 726 -15.51 11.32 -8.77
C ARG A 726 -15.20 12.79 -9.09
N ALA A 727 -14.07 13.05 -9.74
CA ALA A 727 -13.63 14.34 -10.25
C ALA A 727 -13.21 14.18 -11.72
N ASN A 728 -11.97 14.52 -12.10
CA ASN A 728 -11.50 14.40 -13.47
C ASN A 728 -10.97 13.00 -13.75
N GLY A 729 -10.96 12.62 -15.03
CA GLY A 729 -10.25 11.42 -15.48
C GLY A 729 -8.75 11.64 -15.41
N ILE A 730 -8.21 12.51 -16.24
CA ILE A 730 -6.79 12.89 -16.26
C ILE A 730 -6.68 14.39 -16.02
N PHE A 731 -5.99 14.79 -14.95
CA PHE A 731 -5.78 16.18 -14.58
C PHE A 731 -4.31 16.56 -14.58
N VAL A 732 -3.94 17.48 -15.49
CA VAL A 732 -2.67 18.20 -15.45
C VAL A 732 -2.86 19.48 -14.64
N GLY A 733 -2.25 19.53 -13.47
CA GLY A 733 -2.40 20.58 -12.46
C GLY A 733 -2.09 21.98 -12.99
N TYR A 734 -2.72 22.99 -12.37
CA TYR A 734 -2.50 24.41 -12.70
C TYR A 734 -1.05 24.86 -12.50
N ASP A 735 -0.35 24.21 -11.58
CA ASP A 735 1.05 24.43 -11.21
C ASP A 735 2.03 23.54 -11.97
N HIS A 736 1.56 22.72 -12.92
CA HIS A 736 2.40 21.80 -13.66
C HIS A 736 3.42 22.53 -14.56
N LEU A 737 4.69 22.22 -14.32
CA LEU A 737 5.87 22.72 -15.03
C LEU A 737 6.62 21.62 -15.81
N GLY A 738 6.34 20.34 -15.53
CA GLY A 738 6.96 19.19 -16.19
C GLY A 738 6.44 18.94 -17.60
N PHE A 739 6.56 17.70 -18.08
CA PHE A 739 6.06 17.24 -19.39
C PHE A 739 4.99 16.16 -19.23
N ALA A 740 3.90 16.25 -19.97
CA ALA A 740 2.86 15.24 -19.99
C ALA A 740 2.54 14.82 -21.43
N SER A 741 2.57 13.51 -21.70
CA SER A 741 2.09 12.91 -22.94
C SER A 741 0.86 12.06 -22.62
N ILE A 742 -0.28 12.41 -23.21
CA ILE A 742 -1.57 11.74 -22.99
C ILE A 742 -2.07 11.31 -24.36
N VAL A 743 -1.89 10.03 -24.70
CA VAL A 743 -2.05 9.54 -26.07
C VAL A 743 -2.89 8.27 -26.13
N GLU A 744 -3.81 8.15 -27.10
CA GLU A 744 -4.58 6.91 -27.33
C GLU A 744 -5.38 6.42 -26.11
N ASN A 745 -5.86 7.31 -25.25
CA ASN A 745 -6.63 6.92 -24.05
C ASN A 745 -8.14 7.01 -24.29
N ASN A 746 -8.90 6.19 -23.59
CA ASN A 746 -10.35 6.24 -23.54
C ASN A 746 -10.79 6.75 -22.15
N VAL A 747 -11.37 7.95 -22.12
CA VAL A 747 -11.64 8.68 -20.88
C VAL A 747 -13.12 9.01 -20.77
N TYR A 748 -13.87 8.34 -19.88
CA TYR A 748 -15.33 8.40 -19.92
C TYR A 748 -16.06 8.26 -18.60
N GLY A 749 -17.29 8.77 -18.54
CA GLY A 749 -18.15 8.59 -17.36
C GLY A 749 -17.64 9.30 -16.09
N ASN A 750 -16.58 10.10 -16.18
CA ASN A 750 -16.04 10.84 -15.04
C ASN A 750 -17.01 11.94 -14.64
N VAL A 751 -17.08 12.25 -13.35
CA VAL A 751 -18.05 13.23 -12.82
C VAL A 751 -17.74 14.64 -13.29
N SER A 752 -16.46 14.99 -13.43
CA SER A 752 -16.03 16.29 -13.92
C SER A 752 -15.62 16.21 -15.39
N MET A 753 -14.42 16.67 -15.73
CA MET A 753 -13.86 16.59 -17.07
C MET A 753 -13.27 15.22 -17.33
N GLY A 754 -13.19 14.79 -18.59
CA GLY A 754 -12.40 13.64 -18.96
C GLY A 754 -10.92 13.98 -18.79
N ILE A 755 -10.41 14.84 -19.67
CA ILE A 755 -9.04 15.37 -19.60
C ILE A 755 -9.11 16.87 -19.28
N LEU A 756 -8.46 17.27 -18.19
CA LEU A 756 -8.34 18.67 -17.78
C LEU A 756 -6.87 19.11 -17.82
N ILE A 757 -6.58 20.12 -18.61
CA ILE A 757 -5.26 20.78 -18.63
C ILE A 757 -5.42 22.12 -17.92
N GLY A 758 -4.98 22.19 -16.67
CA GLY A 758 -5.07 23.39 -15.85
C GLY A 758 -3.99 24.41 -16.18
N ASN A 759 -2.81 23.99 -16.61
CA ASN A 759 -1.76 24.91 -17.04
C ASN A 759 -2.06 25.48 -18.45
N LYS A 760 -1.19 26.37 -18.95
CA LYS A 760 -1.34 26.96 -20.30
C LYS A 760 -1.09 25.97 -21.46
N GLY A 761 -1.04 24.66 -21.20
CA GLY A 761 -0.85 23.59 -22.18
C GLY A 761 0.53 23.51 -22.83
N LYS A 762 1.50 24.38 -22.50
CA LYS A 762 2.79 24.50 -23.23
C LYS A 762 3.65 23.24 -23.21
N ASN A 763 3.51 22.38 -22.21
CA ASN A 763 4.31 21.16 -22.03
C ASN A 763 3.43 19.90 -22.00
N VAL A 764 2.25 19.97 -22.60
CA VAL A 764 1.29 18.85 -22.63
C VAL A 764 1.06 18.46 -24.09
N HIS A 765 1.39 17.22 -24.43
CA HIS A 765 1.06 16.62 -25.71
C HIS A 765 -0.17 15.73 -25.54
N THR A 766 -1.23 16.02 -26.30
CA THR A 766 -2.43 15.19 -26.36
C THR A 766 -2.72 14.76 -27.79
N SER A 767 -2.90 13.46 -28.04
CA SER A 767 -3.29 12.95 -29.36
C SER A 767 -4.12 11.68 -29.26
N ASN A 768 -5.07 11.50 -30.19
CA ASN A 768 -5.88 10.28 -30.33
C ASN A 768 -6.61 9.82 -29.06
N ASN A 769 -6.96 10.73 -28.13
CA ASN A 769 -7.78 10.39 -26.96
C ASN A 769 -9.27 10.48 -27.30
N THR A 770 -10.06 9.57 -26.75
CA THR A 770 -11.52 9.60 -26.82
C THR A 770 -12.08 10.06 -25.49
N GLU A 771 -12.85 11.15 -25.49
CA GLU A 771 -13.61 11.61 -24.32
C GLU A 771 -15.11 11.45 -24.58
N ARG A 772 -15.81 10.68 -23.74
CA ARG A 772 -17.27 10.49 -23.86
C ARG A 772 -17.95 10.43 -22.50
N ASP A 773 -19.22 10.80 -22.44
CA ASP A 773 -20.06 10.60 -21.25
C ASP A 773 -19.53 11.21 -19.93
N ASN A 774 -18.55 12.12 -19.99
CA ASN A 774 -18.05 12.87 -18.84
C ASN A 774 -19.06 13.97 -18.49
N LYS A 775 -19.42 14.11 -17.21
CA LYS A 775 -20.60 14.90 -16.83
C LYS A 775 -20.34 16.41 -16.80
N GLY A 776 -19.07 16.84 -16.81
CA GLY A 776 -18.69 18.25 -16.77
C GLY A 776 -19.15 18.96 -15.50
N HIS A 777 -19.44 18.22 -14.43
CA HIS A 777 -19.79 18.81 -13.16
C HIS A 777 -18.54 19.37 -12.50
N LEU A 778 -18.69 20.39 -11.66
CA LEU A 778 -17.55 20.84 -10.86
C LEU A 778 -17.05 19.66 -10.02
N PRO A 779 -15.72 19.47 -9.89
CA PRO A 779 -15.16 18.44 -9.02
C PRO A 779 -15.82 18.56 -7.65
N GLN A 780 -16.53 17.52 -7.23
CA GLN A 780 -17.02 17.51 -5.86
C GLN A 780 -15.82 17.24 -4.97
N THR A 781 -15.27 18.32 -4.40
CA THR A 781 -14.23 18.19 -3.38
C THR A 781 -14.75 17.26 -2.28
N PRO A 782 -14.06 16.16 -1.97
CA PRO A 782 -14.39 15.33 -0.83
C PRO A 782 -14.44 16.17 0.44
N ASP A 783 -15.34 15.86 1.37
CA ASP A 783 -15.55 16.72 2.55
C ASP A 783 -14.29 16.86 3.42
N PHE A 784 -13.38 15.88 3.43
CA PHE A 784 -12.07 15.99 4.09
C PHE A 784 -11.13 17.04 3.46
N MET A 785 -11.26 17.31 2.15
CA MET A 785 -10.54 18.42 1.49
C MET A 785 -11.26 19.77 1.69
N ARG A 786 -12.59 19.79 1.79
CA ARG A 786 -13.37 21.03 2.03
C ARG A 786 -13.09 21.63 3.41
N GLN A 787 -12.92 20.80 4.42
CA GLN A 787 -12.73 21.27 5.79
C GLN A 787 -11.33 21.88 6.05
N ARG A 788 -10.37 21.76 5.10
CA ARG A 788 -9.09 22.51 5.11
C ARG A 788 -9.16 23.91 4.48
N PHE A 789 -10.22 24.22 3.72
CA PHE A 789 -10.44 25.52 3.08
C PHE A 789 -11.80 26.10 3.49
N ASN A 790 -11.84 26.87 4.58
CA ASN A 790 -13.03 27.62 4.96
C ASN A 790 -12.88 29.11 4.55
N PRO A 791 -13.45 29.56 3.42
CA PRO A 791 -13.31 30.96 2.99
C PRO A 791 -14.13 31.88 3.90
N SER A 792 -13.59 33.06 4.19
CA SER A 792 -14.20 34.04 5.11
C SER A 792 -15.67 34.38 4.77
N LYS A 793 -16.46 34.75 5.79
CA LYS A 793 -17.89 35.14 5.69
C LYS A 793 -18.19 36.23 4.63
N ARG A 794 -17.17 36.98 4.19
CA ARG A 794 -17.26 38.02 3.16
C ARG A 794 -17.30 37.45 1.73
N HIS A 795 -16.66 36.31 1.50
CA HIS A 795 -16.67 35.57 0.23
C HIS A 795 -18.03 34.89 0.01
N GLN A 796 -18.60 34.29 1.06
CA GLN A 796 -19.91 33.66 1.05
C GLN A 796 -21.04 34.64 0.63
N LYS A 797 -21.02 35.89 1.15
CA LYS A 797 -21.99 36.93 0.77
C LYS A 797 -21.89 37.40 -0.69
N ARG A 798 -20.71 37.28 -1.32
CA ARG A 798 -20.48 37.75 -2.71
C ARG A 798 -20.90 36.70 -3.74
N VAL A 799 -20.73 35.41 -3.44
CA VAL A 799 -21.22 34.29 -4.25
C VAL A 799 -22.76 34.24 -4.25
N GLN A 800 -23.37 34.53 -3.10
CA GLN A 800 -24.83 34.54 -2.94
C GLN A 800 -25.52 35.69 -3.69
N LYS A 801 -24.81 36.82 -3.89
CA LYS A 801 -25.31 37.99 -4.64
C LYS A 801 -25.34 37.78 -6.16
N ASN A 802 -24.54 36.85 -6.70
CA ASN A 802 -24.38 36.64 -8.14
C ASN A 802 -25.08 35.37 -8.67
N ARG A 803 -25.81 34.66 -7.82
CA ARG A 803 -26.46 33.37 -8.13
C ARG A 803 -27.58 33.49 -9.17
N SER A 804 -28.40 34.54 -9.07
CA SER A 804 -29.52 34.79 -10.01
C SER A 804 -29.07 35.14 -11.43
N THR A 805 -27.90 35.78 -11.58
CA THR A 805 -27.34 36.13 -12.90
C THR A 805 -26.77 34.91 -13.64
N ILE A 806 -26.24 33.94 -12.88
CA ILE A 806 -25.69 32.68 -13.43
C ILE A 806 -26.81 31.72 -13.82
N GLU A 807 -27.87 31.63 -13.02
CA GLU A 807 -29.07 30.83 -13.31
C GLU A 807 -29.81 31.34 -14.57
N ARG A 808 -29.75 32.65 -14.88
CA ARG A 808 -30.30 33.24 -16.11
C ARG A 808 -29.49 32.89 -17.36
N ALA A 809 -28.16 32.90 -17.27
CA ALA A 809 -27.27 32.60 -18.41
C ALA A 809 -27.28 31.11 -18.82
N MET A 810 -27.58 30.19 -17.90
CA MET A 810 -27.69 28.76 -18.20
C MET A 810 -28.99 28.38 -18.94
N LYS A 811 -30.01 29.27 -18.93
CA LYS A 811 -31.35 28.98 -19.46
C LYS A 811 -31.50 29.27 -20.97
N GLU A 812 -30.54 29.95 -21.61
CA GLU A 812 -30.65 30.49 -22.98
C GLU A 812 -29.82 29.74 -24.07
N ARG A 813 -29.54 28.44 -23.89
CA ARG A 813 -28.67 27.62 -24.78
C ARG A 813 -28.90 27.78 -26.29
N LYS A 814 -27.82 28.03 -27.07
CA LYS A 814 -27.54 27.43 -28.39
C LYS A 814 -26.03 27.29 -28.69
N PRO A 815 -25.62 26.34 -29.57
CA PRO A 815 -24.29 25.72 -29.56
C PRO A 815 -23.38 26.19 -30.71
N THR A 816 -22.08 26.32 -30.43
CA THR A 816 -20.95 26.03 -31.34
C THR A 816 -19.62 26.30 -30.60
N GLY A 817 -18.59 25.52 -30.97
CA GLY A 817 -17.27 25.55 -30.36
C GLY A 817 -16.62 26.94 -30.38
N GLY A 818 -15.82 27.22 -29.36
CA GLY A 818 -14.93 28.40 -29.31
C GLY A 818 -15.25 29.46 -28.25
N ILE A 819 -16.34 29.34 -27.47
CA ILE A 819 -16.72 30.40 -26.48
C ILE A 819 -16.79 29.90 -25.02
N MET A 820 -16.55 28.61 -24.75
CA MET A 820 -16.30 28.16 -23.36
C MET A 820 -14.87 28.50 -22.88
N ASP A 821 -13.95 28.80 -23.80
CA ASP A 821 -12.62 29.32 -23.47
C ASP A 821 -12.69 30.71 -22.82
N VAL A 822 -13.70 31.53 -23.12
CA VAL A 822 -13.81 32.89 -22.56
C VAL A 822 -14.51 32.91 -21.19
N LEU A 823 -15.48 32.01 -20.96
CA LEU A 823 -16.22 31.96 -19.68
C LEU A 823 -15.50 31.17 -18.58
N LEU A 824 -14.60 30.24 -18.93
CA LEU A 824 -13.66 29.64 -17.98
C LEU A 824 -12.43 30.55 -17.73
N HIS A 825 -12.06 31.41 -18.70
CA HIS A 825 -10.94 32.33 -18.52
C HIS A 825 -11.19 33.43 -17.49
N ASP A 826 -12.41 33.94 -17.33
CA ASP A 826 -12.69 35.05 -16.38
C ASP A 826 -12.94 34.60 -14.94
N LYS A 827 -13.32 33.33 -14.70
CA LYS A 827 -13.45 32.82 -13.32
C LYS A 827 -12.17 32.19 -12.77
N VAL A 828 -11.25 31.75 -13.62
CA VAL A 828 -9.98 31.14 -13.19
C VAL A 828 -8.83 32.16 -13.14
N ARG A 829 -8.90 33.27 -13.89
CA ARG A 829 -7.90 34.36 -13.79
C ARG A 829 -8.00 35.21 -12.52
N GLU A 830 -9.16 35.33 -11.87
CA GLU A 830 -9.24 36.14 -10.62
C GLU A 830 -8.78 35.36 -9.36
N ALA A 831 -8.56 34.06 -9.44
CA ALA A 831 -8.09 33.26 -8.29
C ALA A 831 -6.57 33.01 -8.29
N SER A 832 -5.87 33.20 -9.41
CA SER A 832 -4.43 32.89 -9.48
C SER A 832 -3.70 33.80 -10.47
N VAL A 833 -2.84 34.66 -9.92
CA VAL A 833 -1.85 35.54 -10.59
C VAL A 833 -2.37 36.89 -11.11
N LEU A 834 -2.74 37.78 -10.18
CA LEU A 834 -2.18 39.15 -10.05
C LEU A 834 -2.79 39.87 -8.83
N LYS A 835 -2.13 39.71 -7.68
CA LYS A 835 -1.90 40.70 -6.60
C LYS A 835 -1.41 40.01 -5.31
N ILE A 836 -0.26 39.33 -5.38
CA ILE A 836 0.72 39.44 -4.30
C ILE A 836 1.66 40.58 -4.67
N THR A 837 1.09 41.76 -4.85
CA THR A 837 1.75 43.07 -4.79
C THR A 837 0.62 44.08 -4.64
N ASP A 838 0.26 44.46 -3.41
CA ASP A 838 -0.27 45.80 -3.03
C ASP A 838 -1.03 45.81 -1.69
N SER A 839 -0.68 44.95 -0.72
CA SER A 839 -1.08 45.18 0.68
C SER A 839 0.01 44.90 1.72
N MET A 840 1.27 45.13 1.36
CA MET A 840 2.23 45.57 2.36
C MET A 840 2.27 47.09 2.20
N THR A 841 1.81 47.80 3.22
CA THR A 841 1.78 49.26 3.28
C THR A 841 3.11 49.82 2.75
N ASN A 842 3.09 50.60 1.66
CA ASN A 842 4.27 51.27 1.08
C ASN A 842 4.88 52.34 2.03
N ASN A 843 4.55 52.28 3.31
CA ASN A 843 5.03 53.16 4.34
C ASN A 843 6.46 52.73 4.73
N CYS A 844 7.22 53.66 5.26
CA CYS A 844 8.51 53.30 5.84
C CYS A 844 8.29 52.38 7.05
N GLN A 845 8.91 51.21 7.05
CA GLN A 845 8.75 50.21 8.12
C GLN A 845 9.24 50.69 9.49
N TYR A 846 10.20 51.62 9.49
CA TYR A 846 10.74 52.22 10.71
C TYR A 846 9.89 53.39 11.23
N CYS A 847 9.66 54.42 10.40
CA CYS A 847 9.05 55.68 10.85
C CYS A 847 7.58 55.85 10.45
N GLY A 848 7.00 54.90 9.69
CA GLY A 848 5.60 54.92 9.26
C GLY A 848 5.23 55.95 8.18
N LYS A 849 6.18 56.77 7.72
CA LYS A 849 5.94 57.82 6.71
C LYS A 849 5.43 57.21 5.40
N LYS A 850 4.52 57.92 4.69
CA LYS A 850 3.94 57.50 3.40
C LYS A 850 4.71 58.12 2.21
N PRO A 851 4.72 57.48 1.01
CA PRO A 851 5.34 58.05 -0.18
C PRO A 851 4.54 59.24 -0.74
N PRO A 852 5.18 60.20 -1.43
CA PRO A 852 4.49 61.35 -2.03
C PRO A 852 3.54 60.92 -3.16
N GLU A 853 2.32 61.46 -3.19
CA GLU A 853 1.33 61.18 -4.24
C GLU A 853 1.62 62.00 -5.51
N GLY A 854 1.50 61.37 -6.69
CA GLY A 854 1.53 62.08 -7.99
C GLY A 854 2.76 61.88 -8.90
N VAL A 855 3.70 60.98 -8.60
CA VAL A 855 4.85 60.65 -9.48
C VAL A 855 4.84 59.15 -9.82
N GLU A 856 5.10 58.79 -11.08
CA GLU A 856 5.04 57.40 -11.61
C GLU A 856 5.98 56.39 -10.90
N LYS A 857 6.92 56.86 -10.05
CA LYS A 857 7.75 56.04 -9.15
C LYS A 857 7.53 56.36 -7.66
N SER A 858 6.29 56.54 -7.23
CA SER A 858 5.90 56.83 -5.83
C SER A 858 6.00 55.62 -4.87
N ARG A 859 7.09 54.85 -4.94
CA ARG A 859 7.36 53.74 -4.01
C ARG A 859 8.68 53.98 -3.32
N PHE A 860 8.71 53.85 -1.99
CA PHE A 860 9.97 53.87 -1.27
C PHE A 860 10.86 52.68 -1.66
N PRO A 861 12.20 52.85 -1.68
CA PRO A 861 13.12 51.77 -1.99
C PRO A 861 12.94 50.59 -1.02
N ARG A 862 13.02 49.37 -1.57
CA ARG A 862 12.88 48.12 -0.81
C ARG A 862 14.23 47.60 -0.36
N CYS A 863 14.24 46.84 0.73
CA CYS A 863 15.43 46.10 1.14
C CYS A 863 15.93 45.23 -0.01
N ALA A 864 17.18 45.41 -0.42
CA ALA A 864 17.76 44.72 -1.57
C ALA A 864 17.81 43.18 -1.40
N ARG A 865 17.77 42.67 -0.16
CA ARG A 865 17.89 41.24 0.15
C ARG A 865 16.55 40.51 0.19
N CYS A 866 15.54 41.00 0.92
CA CYS A 866 14.25 40.32 1.05
C CYS A 866 13.14 40.89 0.17
N LYS A 867 13.29 42.12 -0.34
CA LYS A 867 12.30 42.86 -1.13
C LYS A 867 10.92 43.06 -0.47
N ASP A 868 10.77 42.74 0.82
CA ASP A 868 9.51 42.86 1.57
C ASP A 868 9.37 44.16 2.38
N ALA A 869 10.47 44.70 2.93
CA ALA A 869 10.45 45.94 3.73
C ALA A 869 10.78 47.18 2.90
N THR A 870 10.08 48.29 3.14
CA THR A 870 10.22 49.59 2.45
C THR A 870 10.73 50.69 3.40
N TYR A 871 11.64 51.56 2.93
CA TYR A 871 12.22 52.65 3.75
C TYR A 871 12.27 53.99 3.02
N CYS A 872 11.87 55.08 3.70
CA CYS A 872 11.91 56.42 3.09
C CYS A 872 13.33 56.99 2.96
N SER A 873 14.31 56.41 3.64
CA SER A 873 15.73 56.75 3.53
C SER A 873 16.62 55.60 4.01
N ALA A 874 17.88 55.58 3.56
CA ALA A 874 18.87 54.59 4.02
C ALA A 874 19.13 54.68 5.55
N GLN A 875 18.87 55.83 6.16
CA GLN A 875 18.98 56.00 7.62
C GLN A 875 17.87 55.24 8.35
N CYS A 876 16.63 55.28 7.86
CA CYS A 876 15.53 54.50 8.44
C CYS A 876 15.76 52.99 8.29
N GLN A 877 16.38 52.55 7.20
CA GLN A 877 16.77 51.15 7.01
C GLN A 877 17.85 50.72 8.02
N ARG A 878 18.87 51.56 8.26
CA ARG A 878 19.92 51.26 9.25
C ARG A 878 19.38 51.19 10.67
N ASN A 879 18.44 52.07 11.02
CA ASN A 879 17.84 52.09 12.35
C ASN A 879 16.90 50.89 12.62
N ASP A 880 16.20 50.38 11.59
CA ASP A 880 15.37 49.17 11.72
C ASP A 880 16.18 47.86 11.62
N TRP A 881 17.41 47.93 11.09
CA TRP A 881 18.23 46.76 10.79
C TRP A 881 18.41 45.78 11.98
N PRO A 882 18.59 46.22 13.24
CA PRO A 882 18.70 45.30 14.37
C PRO A 882 17.48 44.38 14.56
N ARG A 883 16.26 44.88 14.29
CA ARG A 883 15.02 44.08 14.31
C ARG A 883 14.80 43.35 12.98
N HIS A 884 14.98 44.03 11.86
CA HIS A 884 14.67 43.50 10.54
C HIS A 884 15.59 42.34 10.12
N LYS A 885 16.88 42.37 10.50
CA LYS A 885 17.87 41.35 10.09
C LYS A 885 17.51 39.92 10.51
N VAL A 886 16.73 39.76 11.59
CA VAL A 886 16.28 38.45 12.09
C VAL A 886 15.32 37.76 11.11
N GLY A 887 14.54 38.54 10.35
CA GLY A 887 13.55 38.04 9.38
C GLY A 887 13.90 38.27 7.90
N CYS A 888 15.05 38.86 7.59
CA CYS A 888 15.41 39.26 6.22
C CYS A 888 15.97 38.07 5.40
N ARG A 889 15.12 37.39 4.60
CA ARG A 889 15.49 36.23 3.74
C ARG A 889 15.13 36.49 2.27
N ASN A 890 15.89 35.92 1.33
CA ASN A 890 15.69 36.07 -0.12
C ASN A 890 14.41 35.31 -0.56
N LYS A 891 13.61 35.89 -1.46
CA LYS A 891 12.35 35.27 -1.93
C LYS A 891 12.35 35.07 -3.44
N ASP A 892 12.39 33.81 -3.85
CA ASP A 892 11.82 33.34 -5.12
C ASP A 892 10.36 32.92 -4.87
N VAL A 893 9.45 33.27 -5.79
CA VAL A 893 8.00 33.18 -5.60
C VAL A 893 7.47 31.78 -5.97
N LYS A 894 6.81 31.07 -5.02
CA LYS A 894 6.08 29.78 -5.22
C LYS A 894 4.64 29.84 -4.65
N TYR A 895 3.67 29.17 -5.31
CA TYR A 895 2.35 28.78 -4.76
C TYR A 895 2.45 27.41 -4.03
N PRO A 896 1.48 27.00 -3.20
CA PRO A 896 1.73 26.22 -1.99
C PRO A 896 1.99 24.74 -2.27
N MET A 897 3.17 24.27 -1.88
CA MET A 897 3.51 22.85 -1.83
C MET A 897 2.77 22.15 -0.68
N PHE A 898 2.45 20.88 -0.90
CA PHE A 898 2.34 19.87 0.14
C PHE A 898 3.70 19.78 0.88
N ILE A 899 3.71 20.17 2.15
CA ILE A 899 4.89 20.18 3.01
C ILE A 899 5.14 18.75 3.50
N ASP A 900 6.25 18.16 3.05
CA ASP A 900 6.96 17.13 3.82
C ASP A 900 7.78 17.83 4.91
N GLY A 901 7.72 17.27 6.12
CA GLY A 901 8.49 17.73 7.27
C GLY A 901 10.01 17.61 7.07
N ASP A 902 10.69 18.58 7.67
CA ASP A 902 12.10 18.67 8.05
C ASP A 902 13.14 17.71 7.43
N ARG A 903 14.09 18.32 6.72
CA ARG A 903 15.51 18.03 6.89
C ARG A 903 16.15 19.23 7.59
N SER A 904 16.44 19.13 8.88
CA SER A 904 17.51 19.87 9.55
C SER A 904 18.86 19.31 9.05
N VAL A 905 19.95 20.07 8.87
CA VAL A 905 20.90 20.57 9.89
C VAL A 905 22.04 21.33 9.16
N ASN A 906 22.58 22.40 9.79
CA ASN A 906 23.89 23.09 9.64
C ASN A 906 24.44 23.29 8.20
N ASP A 907 24.50 24.50 7.67
CA ASP A 907 25.51 25.56 7.89
C ASP A 907 25.08 26.82 7.11
#